data_AF-A0A314UCT1-F1
#
_entry.id   AF-A0A314UCT1-F1
#
_cell.length_a   1.000
_cell.length_b   1.000
_cell.length_c   1.000
_cell.angle_alpha   90.00
_cell.angle_beta   90.00
_cell.angle_gamma   90.00
#
_symmetry.space_group_name_H-M   'P 1'
#
loop_
_entity.id
_entity.type
_entity.pdbx_description
1 polymer ?
#
loop_
_entity_poly.entity_id
_entity_poly.type
_entity_poly.pdbx_seq_one_letter_code
_entity_poly.pdbx_strand_id
1 'polypeptide(L)'
;MLARITKNPGEYNEAFVEQFKIFHHELKDFFNAGSLAEQLESIKDSIDDKGQSALALFLECKKSLDTLEVSNKGLGKNGTDLLFKTMKSLSDLREIIAKGLESGLRNDASDTAVAMRQKWRLCEIGLEDYSFILLSRFLNELDALGGAHWLAENVKSKDVSPWNDPLGALIVGIHQLRLSGWKPEECAAIENELLAWKARGLSEREGSEDGKIIWGLRHKATLDRARRLTEEYSEAFLQIFPQNVQILGKAFGIPENSVRTYAEAEIRAGVIFQVSKLCTLLLKAVRTVIGSQGWDVIVPGAALGTLVQVERIVPGSIPSTVEGPIVLVVNRADGDEEVTAAGSNIVGVILLQELPHLSHLGVRARQEKVVFVTCEDDDKVSDIQKHKGKYVRLEASPTSVDIHPSSENSNGSFAVKNLSGDAAPKIEALGTHDPSQSPTKAPYFQKGVSGGILLLADAEAQTSGAKAAACGRLASLAAVSDKVYSDQGVPASFNVPVGAVIPFGSMELALEQSKSTDLFLSFLDKIETLKPEGGELDQLCSQLQELVSSLQPPKDIINDIGRIFPGNARLIVRSSANVEDLAGMSAAGLYDSIPNVSVSNPTVFANAISRVWASLYTRRAVLSRRSAGVPQKEATMAILVQEMLSPDLSFVLHTVSPTDQDHNSVEAEIASGLGETLASGTRGTPWRLSSGKFDGNVRTLAFANFSEELLGTGPADGEVIHLTVDYSKKPLTVDPIFRQQLGQRLSTVGFFLEQKFGCPQDIEGCVVGKDIYIVQTRPQPL
;
A
#
# COMPACT_ATOMS: atom_id res chain seq x y z
N MET A 1 2.85 -30.08 46.79
CA MET A 1 2.50 -31.24 47.66
C MET A 1 3.42 -32.43 47.42
N LEU A 2 3.61 -32.86 46.16
CA LEU A 2 4.55 -33.94 45.81
C LEU A 2 5.98 -33.69 46.33
N ALA A 3 6.51 -32.48 46.18
CA ALA A 3 7.82 -32.09 46.71
C ALA A 3 7.93 -32.18 48.25
N ARG A 4 6.81 -32.10 48.98
CA ARG A 4 6.77 -32.27 50.44
C ARG A 4 6.84 -33.75 50.82
N ILE A 5 6.08 -34.58 50.11
CA ILE A 5 5.98 -36.04 50.34
C ILE A 5 7.28 -36.76 49.95
N THR A 6 8.01 -36.22 48.98
CA THR A 6 9.27 -36.80 48.47
C THR A 6 10.53 -36.22 49.12
N LYS A 7 10.38 -35.27 50.07
CA LYS A 7 11.50 -34.53 50.66
C LYS A 7 12.41 -35.40 51.55
N ASN A 8 11.82 -36.30 52.32
CA ASN A 8 12.53 -37.15 53.27
C ASN A 8 12.30 -38.63 52.91
N PRO A 9 13.31 -39.35 52.41
CA PRO A 9 13.20 -40.77 52.10
C PRO A 9 12.81 -41.58 53.36
N GLY A 10 11.76 -42.39 53.28
CA GLY A 10 11.28 -43.26 54.37
C GLY A 10 10.20 -42.65 55.30
N GLU A 11 9.85 -41.36 55.14
CA GLU A 11 8.76 -40.73 55.92
C GLU A 11 7.36 -41.25 55.50
N TYR A 12 7.23 -41.65 54.24
CA TYR A 12 6.02 -42.22 53.67
C TYR A 12 6.33 -43.59 53.05
N ASN A 13 5.35 -44.51 53.06
CA ASN A 13 5.48 -45.82 52.42
C ASN A 13 5.81 -45.66 50.92
N GLU A 14 6.82 -46.35 50.42
CA GLU A 14 7.25 -46.28 49.01
C GLU A 14 6.11 -46.55 48.03
N ALA A 15 5.24 -47.53 48.30
CA ALA A 15 4.07 -47.82 47.48
C ALA A 15 3.07 -46.65 47.44
N PHE A 16 2.89 -45.95 48.56
CA PHE A 16 2.07 -44.74 48.60
C PHE A 16 2.72 -43.59 47.82
N VAL A 17 4.04 -43.41 47.95
CA VAL A 17 4.78 -42.38 47.20
C VAL A 17 4.71 -42.65 45.69
N GLU A 18 4.81 -43.91 45.26
CA GLU A 18 4.64 -44.29 43.85
C GLU A 18 3.21 -44.02 43.36
N GLN A 19 2.18 -44.48 44.07
CA GLN A 19 0.79 -44.23 43.69
C GLN A 19 0.47 -42.73 43.67
N PHE A 20 1.02 -41.96 44.60
CA PHE A 20 0.84 -40.50 44.62
C PHE A 20 1.58 -39.80 43.47
N LYS A 21 2.75 -40.32 43.04
CA LYS A 21 3.42 -39.84 41.82
C LYS A 21 2.57 -40.10 40.58
N ILE A 22 1.98 -41.30 40.46
CA ILE A 22 1.07 -41.66 39.36
C ILE A 22 -0.15 -40.74 39.38
N PHE A 23 -0.85 -40.62 40.51
CA PHE A 23 -2.01 -39.75 40.65
C PHE A 23 -1.70 -38.27 40.38
N HIS A 24 -0.54 -37.78 40.84
CA HIS A 24 -0.11 -36.41 40.53
C HIS A 24 0.18 -36.23 39.04
N HIS A 25 0.75 -37.24 38.37
CA HIS A 25 0.97 -37.22 36.93
C HIS A 25 -0.37 -37.24 36.17
N GLU A 26 -1.29 -38.13 36.54
CA GLU A 26 -2.65 -38.18 35.98
C GLU A 26 -3.43 -36.88 36.18
N LEU A 27 -3.30 -36.24 37.35
CA LEU A 27 -3.89 -34.92 37.61
C LEU A 27 -3.26 -33.84 36.73
N LYS A 28 -1.93 -33.84 36.57
CA LYS A 28 -1.26 -32.89 35.68
C LYS A 28 -1.73 -33.08 34.24
N ASP A 29 -1.86 -34.32 33.78
CA ASP A 29 -2.36 -34.63 32.45
C ASP A 29 -3.84 -34.22 32.30
N PHE A 30 -4.69 -34.53 33.28
CA PHE A 30 -6.11 -34.17 33.28
C PHE A 30 -6.35 -32.67 33.20
N PHE A 31 -5.55 -31.87 33.93
CA PHE A 31 -5.63 -30.41 33.94
C PHE A 31 -4.73 -29.73 32.89
N ASN A 32 -4.06 -30.48 32.02
CA ASN A 32 -3.07 -29.96 31.06
C ASN A 32 -1.97 -29.09 31.71
N ALA A 33 -1.60 -29.40 32.96
CA ALA A 33 -0.63 -28.64 33.76
C ALA A 33 0.82 -29.15 33.61
N GLY A 34 1.11 -29.92 32.56
CA GLY A 34 2.46 -30.35 32.20
C GLY A 34 3.31 -29.19 31.69
N SER A 35 4.62 -29.25 31.94
CA SER A 35 5.59 -28.36 31.28
C SER A 35 5.67 -28.69 29.79
N LEU A 36 6.13 -27.73 28.98
CA LEU A 36 6.33 -27.94 27.54
C LEU A 36 7.18 -29.18 27.23
N ALA A 37 8.25 -29.42 28.02
CA ALA A 37 9.10 -30.60 27.84
C ALA A 37 8.36 -31.91 28.12
N GLU A 38 7.53 -31.96 29.18
CA GLU A 38 6.70 -33.15 29.48
C GLU A 38 5.65 -33.39 28.40
N GLN A 39 5.01 -32.33 27.90
CA GLN A 39 4.03 -32.41 26.81
C GLN A 39 4.67 -32.95 25.53
N LEU A 40 5.84 -32.43 25.15
CA LEU A 40 6.55 -32.87 23.95
C LEU A 40 7.06 -34.31 24.05
N GLU A 41 7.56 -34.73 25.21
CA GLU A 41 7.93 -36.14 25.42
C GLU A 41 6.71 -37.07 25.32
N SER A 42 5.51 -36.60 25.70
CA SER A 42 4.28 -37.40 25.62
C SER A 42 3.84 -37.74 24.18
N ILE A 43 4.32 -37.01 23.18
CA ILE A 43 4.03 -37.26 21.76
C ILE A 43 5.19 -37.91 21.01
N LYS A 44 6.34 -38.13 21.66
CA LYS A 44 7.58 -38.61 21.04
C LYS A 44 7.40 -39.88 20.21
N ASP A 45 6.71 -40.87 20.77
CA ASP A 45 6.49 -42.16 20.11
C ASP A 45 5.50 -42.08 18.93
N SER A 46 4.79 -40.97 18.80
CA SER A 46 3.83 -40.74 17.72
C SER A 46 4.40 -39.95 16.54
N ILE A 47 5.60 -39.38 16.67
CA ILE A 47 6.27 -38.60 15.62
C ILE A 47 7.29 -39.49 14.88
N ASP A 48 7.53 -39.19 13.60
CA ASP A 48 8.54 -39.85 12.77
C ASP A 48 9.99 -39.60 13.24
N ASP A 49 10.95 -40.34 12.69
CA ASP A 49 12.37 -40.25 13.06
C ASP A 49 12.93 -38.83 12.89
N LYS A 50 12.43 -38.09 11.89
CA LYS A 50 12.81 -36.70 11.64
C LYS A 50 12.34 -35.81 12.79
N GLY A 51 11.09 -35.93 13.22
CA GLY A 51 10.57 -35.15 14.33
C GLY A 51 11.11 -35.58 15.69
N GLN A 52 11.44 -36.86 15.90
CA GLN A 52 12.19 -37.29 17.10
C GLN A 52 13.58 -36.62 17.17
N SER A 53 14.27 -36.51 16.04
CA SER A 53 15.56 -35.82 15.96
C SER A 53 15.43 -34.32 16.24
N ALA A 54 14.41 -33.66 15.67
CA ALA A 54 14.12 -32.25 15.93
C ALA A 54 13.75 -32.00 17.40
N LEU A 55 12.94 -32.90 17.99
CA LEU A 55 12.55 -32.86 19.39
C LEU A 55 13.78 -32.97 20.31
N ALA A 56 14.64 -33.95 20.09
CA ALA A 56 15.86 -34.14 20.88
C ALA A 56 16.77 -32.91 20.82
N LEU A 57 16.96 -32.34 19.62
CA LEU A 57 17.76 -31.13 19.42
C LEU A 57 17.17 -29.92 20.17
N PHE A 58 15.85 -29.71 20.09
CA PHE A 58 15.18 -28.63 20.80
C PHE A 58 15.30 -28.78 22.32
N LEU A 59 15.05 -29.98 22.85
CA LEU A 59 15.15 -30.24 24.29
C LEU A 59 16.58 -30.03 24.82
N GLU A 60 17.60 -30.42 24.04
CA GLU A 60 19.01 -30.17 24.38
C GLU A 60 19.33 -28.66 24.39
N CYS A 61 18.89 -27.92 23.36
CA CYS A 61 19.09 -26.48 23.27
C CYS A 61 18.40 -25.75 24.43
N LYS A 62 17.12 -26.09 24.68
CA LYS A 62 16.34 -25.53 25.79
C LYS A 62 17.03 -25.78 27.14
N LYS A 63 17.47 -27.02 27.41
CA LYS A 63 18.16 -27.36 28.66
C LYS A 63 19.45 -26.58 28.84
N SER A 64 20.21 -26.41 27.75
CA SER A 64 21.45 -25.63 27.76
C SER A 64 21.17 -24.15 28.06
N LEU A 65 20.10 -23.60 27.49
CA LEU A 65 19.66 -22.23 27.74
C LEU A 65 19.20 -22.03 29.18
N ASP A 66 18.33 -22.91 29.70
CA ASP A 66 17.88 -22.89 31.11
C ASP A 66 19.08 -22.95 32.09
N THR A 67 20.12 -23.71 31.76
CA THR A 67 21.33 -23.83 32.60
C THR A 67 22.16 -22.55 32.65
N LEU A 68 22.25 -21.83 31.52
CA LEU A 68 22.93 -20.53 31.47
C LEU A 68 22.22 -19.49 32.35
N GLU A 69 20.88 -19.49 32.37
CA GLU A 69 20.11 -18.53 33.18
C GLU A 69 20.38 -18.68 34.68
N VAL A 70 20.51 -19.91 35.17
CA VAL A 70 20.81 -20.18 36.59
C VAL A 70 22.21 -19.67 36.99
N SER A 71 23.13 -19.50 36.03
CA SER A 71 24.51 -19.09 36.29
C SER A 71 24.73 -17.57 36.44
N ASN A 72 23.70 -16.74 36.25
CA ASN A 72 23.67 -15.28 36.49
C ASN A 72 24.78 -14.46 35.83
N LYS A 73 25.46 -15.00 34.81
CA LYS A 73 26.31 -14.25 33.90
C LYS A 73 25.43 -13.87 32.71
N GLY A 74 25.36 -12.57 32.37
CA GLY A 74 24.63 -12.12 31.18
C GLY A 74 25.00 -12.97 29.96
N LEU A 75 24.04 -13.14 29.03
CA LEU A 75 24.14 -14.14 27.97
C LEU A 75 25.45 -14.00 27.16
N GLY A 76 25.93 -12.78 26.92
CA GLY A 76 27.12 -12.54 26.12
C GLY A 76 26.99 -13.13 24.71
N LYS A 77 28.05 -13.07 23.89
CA LYS A 77 27.97 -13.56 22.50
C LYS A 77 27.56 -15.04 22.40
N ASN A 78 28.14 -15.89 23.25
CA ASN A 78 27.84 -17.32 23.26
C ASN A 78 26.38 -17.61 23.70
N GLY A 79 25.79 -16.78 24.54
CA GLY A 79 24.39 -16.92 24.95
C GLY A 79 23.41 -16.43 23.89
N THR A 80 23.72 -15.35 23.17
CA THR A 80 22.91 -14.90 22.01
C THR A 80 22.90 -15.96 20.91
N ASP A 81 24.04 -16.57 20.62
CA ASP A 81 24.15 -17.67 19.65
C ASP A 81 23.29 -18.88 20.06
N LEU A 82 23.33 -19.25 21.36
CA LEU A 82 22.51 -20.35 21.88
C LEU A 82 21.02 -20.02 21.85
N LEU A 83 20.65 -18.78 22.19
CA LEU A 83 19.26 -18.30 22.14
C LEU A 83 18.71 -18.40 20.72
N PHE A 84 19.46 -17.89 19.73
CA PHE A 84 19.09 -18.00 18.32
C PHE A 84 19.01 -19.46 17.84
N LYS A 85 19.98 -20.30 18.22
CA LYS A 85 19.95 -21.74 17.92
C LYS A 85 18.70 -22.41 18.51
N THR A 86 18.30 -22.02 19.72
CA THR A 86 17.12 -22.56 20.41
C THR A 86 15.84 -22.15 19.67
N MET A 87 15.71 -20.88 19.28
CA MET A 87 14.60 -20.38 18.45
C MET A 87 14.47 -21.15 17.14
N LYS A 88 15.59 -21.39 16.45
CA LYS A 88 15.58 -22.16 15.21
C LYS A 88 15.13 -23.61 15.43
N SER A 89 15.69 -24.30 16.43
CA SER A 89 15.30 -25.68 16.75
C SER A 89 13.84 -25.81 17.16
N LEU A 90 13.30 -24.79 17.85
CA LEU A 90 11.87 -24.70 18.18
C LEU A 90 11.04 -24.59 16.91
N SER A 91 11.41 -23.67 16.03
CA SER A 91 10.72 -23.42 14.76
C SER A 91 10.64 -24.69 13.91
N ASP A 92 11.77 -25.39 13.75
CA ASP A 92 11.85 -26.63 12.98
C ASP A 92 10.92 -27.72 13.58
N LEU A 93 10.88 -27.84 14.91
CA LEU A 93 10.00 -28.78 15.61
C LEU A 93 8.52 -28.42 15.45
N ARG A 94 8.17 -27.13 15.61
CA ARG A 94 6.79 -26.66 15.47
C ARG A 94 6.29 -26.87 14.04
N GLU A 95 7.11 -26.65 13.02
CA GLU A 95 6.75 -26.91 11.62
C GLU A 95 6.37 -28.39 11.40
N ILE A 96 7.15 -29.32 11.95
CA ILE A 96 6.87 -30.76 11.85
C ILE A 96 5.53 -31.11 12.51
N ILE A 97 5.29 -30.58 13.72
CA ILE A 97 4.04 -30.83 14.45
C ILE A 97 2.85 -30.19 13.73
N ALA A 98 2.97 -28.94 13.29
CA ALA A 98 1.93 -28.21 12.56
C ALA A 98 1.55 -28.93 11.26
N LYS A 99 2.54 -29.41 10.50
CA LYS A 99 2.32 -30.20 9.29
C LYS A 99 1.57 -31.51 9.59
N GLY A 100 1.94 -32.21 10.66
CA GLY A 100 1.19 -33.38 11.10
C GLY A 100 -0.25 -33.03 11.51
N LEU A 101 -0.47 -31.79 11.98
CA LEU A 101 -1.78 -31.25 12.35
C LEU A 101 -2.66 -30.79 11.15
N GLU A 102 -2.16 -30.81 9.92
CA GLU A 102 -2.96 -30.45 8.72
C GLU A 102 -3.89 -31.59 8.28
N SER A 103 -3.49 -32.86 8.45
CA SER A 103 -4.32 -33.99 8.02
C SER A 103 -5.53 -34.16 8.96
N GLY A 104 -6.75 -33.84 8.50
CA GLY A 104 -7.96 -34.00 9.33
C GLY A 104 -8.13 -35.41 9.90
N LEU A 105 -8.75 -35.53 11.07
CA LEU A 105 -9.18 -36.83 11.60
C LEU A 105 -10.36 -37.35 10.79
N ARG A 106 -10.41 -38.66 10.53
CA ARG A 106 -11.60 -39.29 9.95
C ARG A 106 -12.74 -39.29 10.97
N ASN A 107 -13.99 -39.31 10.49
CA ASN A 107 -15.18 -39.35 11.35
C ASN A 107 -15.26 -40.61 12.23
N ASP A 108 -14.50 -41.66 11.92
CA ASP A 108 -14.40 -42.93 12.65
C ASP A 108 -13.12 -43.05 13.50
N ALA A 109 -12.43 -41.94 13.78
CA ALA A 109 -11.22 -41.93 14.61
C ALA A 109 -11.51 -42.42 16.04
N SER A 110 -10.64 -43.27 16.58
CA SER A 110 -10.73 -43.75 17.97
C SER A 110 -10.50 -42.62 18.97
N ASP A 111 -11.06 -42.74 20.18
CA ASP A 111 -10.81 -41.79 21.28
C ASP A 111 -9.31 -41.61 21.57
N THR A 112 -8.51 -42.67 21.41
CA THR A 112 -7.05 -42.61 21.54
C THR A 112 -6.40 -41.74 20.46
N ALA A 113 -6.88 -41.79 19.22
CA ALA A 113 -6.39 -40.95 18.13
C ALA A 113 -6.81 -39.49 18.34
N VAL A 114 -8.03 -39.24 18.82
CA VAL A 114 -8.51 -37.90 19.19
C VAL A 114 -7.68 -37.32 20.33
N ALA A 115 -7.43 -38.09 21.40
CA ALA A 115 -6.62 -37.66 22.53
C ALA A 115 -5.18 -37.37 22.12
N MET A 116 -4.57 -38.22 21.27
CA MET A 116 -3.23 -37.96 20.74
C MET A 116 -3.21 -36.67 19.90
N ARG A 117 -4.24 -36.44 19.08
CA ARG A 117 -4.36 -35.21 18.29
C ARG A 117 -4.44 -33.97 19.18
N GLN A 118 -5.16 -34.04 20.30
CA GLN A 118 -5.22 -32.98 21.29
C GLN A 118 -3.85 -32.72 21.92
N LYS A 119 -3.08 -33.77 22.25
CA LYS A 119 -1.70 -33.62 22.75
C LYS A 119 -0.79 -32.92 21.75
N TRP A 120 -0.88 -33.27 20.47
CA TRP A 120 -0.15 -32.57 19.40
C TRP A 120 -0.50 -31.08 19.35
N ARG A 121 -1.79 -30.74 19.44
CA ARG A 121 -2.24 -29.33 19.43
C ARG A 121 -1.73 -28.56 20.65
N LEU A 122 -1.76 -29.16 21.84
CA LEU A 122 -1.22 -28.53 23.06
C LEU A 122 0.30 -28.32 22.96
N CYS A 123 1.04 -29.27 22.39
CA CYS A 123 2.46 -29.10 22.13
C CYS A 123 2.73 -27.95 21.15
N GLU A 124 1.92 -27.83 20.09
CA GLU A 124 2.05 -26.78 19.09
C GLU A 124 1.80 -25.39 19.69
N ILE A 125 0.74 -25.22 20.49
CA ILE A 125 0.45 -23.98 21.24
C ILE A 125 1.60 -23.68 22.22
N GLY A 126 2.06 -24.67 22.98
CA GLY A 126 3.15 -24.47 23.94
C GLY A 126 4.48 -24.09 23.28
N LEU A 127 4.74 -24.56 22.05
CA LEU A 127 5.89 -24.13 21.26
C LEU A 127 5.75 -22.68 20.80
N GLU A 128 4.55 -22.25 20.37
CA GLU A 128 4.29 -20.84 20.03
C GLU A 128 4.49 -19.92 21.23
N ASP A 129 3.93 -20.28 22.39
CA ASP A 129 4.10 -19.53 23.66
C ASP A 129 5.58 -19.43 24.06
N TYR A 130 6.34 -20.51 23.92
CA TYR A 130 7.77 -20.48 24.22
C TYR A 130 8.56 -19.68 23.17
N SER A 131 8.12 -19.66 21.91
CA SER A 131 8.71 -18.80 20.88
C SER A 131 8.55 -17.31 21.22
N PHE A 132 7.40 -16.89 21.76
CA PHE A 132 7.21 -15.54 22.27
C PHE A 132 8.25 -15.19 23.34
N ILE A 133 8.50 -16.11 24.29
CA ILE A 133 9.49 -15.91 25.36
C ILE A 133 10.90 -15.77 24.77
N LEU A 134 11.29 -16.63 23.82
CA LEU A 134 12.61 -16.58 23.21
C LEU A 134 12.83 -15.29 22.40
N LEU A 135 11.85 -14.85 21.62
CA LEU A 135 11.89 -13.59 20.87
C LEU A 135 11.98 -12.37 21.80
N SER A 136 11.20 -12.37 22.88
CA SER A 136 11.24 -11.31 23.90
C SER A 136 12.62 -11.22 24.56
N ARG A 137 13.22 -12.37 24.93
CA ARG A 137 14.59 -12.43 25.45
C ARG A 137 15.61 -11.90 24.44
N PHE A 138 15.48 -12.29 23.17
CA PHE A 138 16.39 -11.85 22.11
C PHE A 138 16.33 -10.32 21.92
N LEU A 139 15.13 -9.75 21.92
CA LEU A 139 14.92 -8.30 21.86
C LEU A 139 15.57 -7.58 23.04
N ASN A 140 15.39 -8.08 24.27
CA ASN A 140 15.97 -7.46 25.45
C ASN A 140 17.51 -7.46 25.41
N GLU A 141 18.13 -8.53 24.90
CA GLU A 141 19.59 -8.59 24.70
C GLU A 141 20.04 -7.61 23.61
N LEU A 142 19.29 -7.50 22.52
CA LEU A 142 19.60 -6.55 21.44
C LEU A 142 19.48 -5.10 21.93
N ASP A 143 18.48 -4.78 22.73
CA ASP A 143 18.32 -3.47 23.38
C ASP A 143 19.48 -3.19 24.36
N ALA A 144 19.93 -4.19 25.12
CA ALA A 144 21.08 -4.07 26.02
C ALA A 144 22.39 -3.77 25.28
N LEU A 145 22.52 -4.20 24.02
CA LEU A 145 23.65 -3.87 23.15
C LEU A 145 23.56 -2.45 22.54
N GLY A 146 22.48 -1.71 22.78
CA GLY A 146 22.22 -0.37 22.23
C GLY A 146 21.20 -0.33 21.09
N GLY A 147 20.53 -1.45 20.81
CA GLY A 147 19.39 -1.56 19.90
C GLY A 147 19.66 -1.00 18.51
N ALA A 148 18.73 -0.18 18.02
CA ALA A 148 18.78 0.39 16.68
C ALA A 148 20.03 1.26 16.43
N HIS A 149 20.48 2.00 17.45
CA HIS A 149 21.65 2.88 17.32
C HIS A 149 22.93 2.07 17.12
N TRP A 150 23.13 1.03 17.93
CA TRP A 150 24.27 0.12 17.81
C TRP A 150 24.32 -0.55 16.43
N LEU A 151 23.17 -1.06 15.94
CA LEU A 151 23.10 -1.64 14.59
C LEU A 151 23.49 -0.66 13.49
N ALA A 152 23.07 0.61 13.60
CA ALA A 152 23.38 1.63 12.62
C ALA A 152 24.85 2.10 12.67
N GLU A 153 25.44 2.21 13.86
CA GLU A 153 26.85 2.60 14.02
C GLU A 153 27.83 1.57 13.45
N ASN A 154 27.56 0.27 13.65
CA ASN A 154 28.44 -0.80 13.15
C ASN A 154 28.57 -0.79 11.61
N VAL A 155 27.48 -0.46 10.91
CA VAL A 155 27.49 -0.33 9.44
C VAL A 155 28.40 0.83 8.99
N LYS A 156 28.42 1.96 9.74
CA LYS A 156 29.33 3.08 9.47
C LYS A 156 30.80 2.67 9.63
N SER A 157 31.09 1.77 10.57
CA SER A 157 32.42 1.15 10.72
C SER A 157 32.73 0.02 9.74
N LYS A 158 31.88 -0.18 8.71
CA LYS A 158 31.99 -1.24 7.69
C LYS A 158 31.83 -2.67 8.21
N ASP A 159 31.27 -2.86 9.40
CA ASP A 159 30.88 -4.18 9.92
C ASP A 159 29.36 -4.34 9.86
N VAL A 160 28.91 -5.30 9.08
CA VAL A 160 27.48 -5.59 8.87
C VAL A 160 27.10 -6.96 9.43
N SER A 161 28.06 -7.70 10.00
CA SER A 161 27.79 -8.96 10.68
C SER A 161 26.80 -8.87 11.84
N PRO A 162 26.70 -7.75 12.60
CA PRO A 162 25.71 -7.58 13.67
C PRO A 162 24.24 -7.68 13.24
N TRP A 163 23.95 -7.52 11.95
CA TRP A 163 22.60 -7.61 11.41
C TRP A 163 22.13 -9.05 11.15
N ASN A 164 23.04 -10.02 11.06
CA ASN A 164 22.72 -11.39 10.67
C ASN A 164 21.76 -12.09 11.64
N ASP A 165 21.99 -11.93 12.94
CA ASP A 165 21.18 -12.60 13.97
C ASP A 165 19.82 -11.90 14.15
N PRO A 166 19.73 -10.55 14.23
CA PRO A 166 18.44 -9.87 14.24
C PRO A 166 17.57 -10.16 13.00
N LEU A 167 18.15 -10.18 11.80
CA LEU A 167 17.42 -10.59 10.60
C LEU A 167 17.02 -12.06 10.65
N GLY A 168 17.88 -12.93 11.19
CA GLY A 168 17.56 -14.33 11.43
C GLY A 168 16.39 -14.50 12.40
N ALA A 169 16.39 -13.76 13.50
CA ALA A 169 15.33 -13.77 14.51
C ALA A 169 14.01 -13.27 13.91
N LEU A 170 14.06 -12.26 13.03
CA LEU A 170 12.88 -11.79 12.31
C LEU A 170 12.34 -12.85 11.35
N ILE A 171 13.21 -13.53 10.57
CA ILE A 171 12.80 -14.64 9.70
C ILE A 171 12.09 -15.72 10.51
N VAL A 172 12.66 -16.13 11.66
CA VAL A 172 12.01 -17.09 12.55
C VAL A 172 10.66 -16.55 13.04
N GLY A 173 10.60 -15.28 13.45
CA GLY A 173 9.37 -14.64 13.90
C GLY A 173 8.26 -14.62 12.85
N ILE A 174 8.56 -14.22 11.61
CA ILE A 174 7.61 -14.24 10.48
C ILE A 174 7.17 -15.68 10.18
N HIS A 175 8.10 -16.63 10.23
CA HIS A 175 7.78 -18.04 10.05
C HIS A 175 6.83 -18.56 11.13
N GLN A 176 6.95 -18.11 12.38
CA GLN A 176 5.97 -18.45 13.41
C GLN A 176 4.57 -17.93 13.08
N LEU A 177 4.43 -16.73 12.50
CA LEU A 177 3.14 -16.19 12.07
C LEU A 177 2.54 -17.02 10.94
N ARG A 178 3.39 -17.45 9.99
CA ARG A 178 3.01 -18.37 8.92
C ARG A 178 2.47 -19.70 9.47
N LEU A 179 3.15 -20.29 10.45
CA LEU A 179 2.72 -21.53 11.11
C LEU A 179 1.39 -21.35 11.86
N SER A 180 1.13 -20.15 12.38
CA SER A 180 -0.17 -19.78 12.99
C SER A 180 -1.26 -19.48 11.95
N GLY A 181 -0.98 -19.62 10.65
CA GLY A 181 -1.93 -19.46 9.55
C GLY A 181 -2.22 -18.01 9.15
N TRP A 182 -1.48 -17.03 9.67
CA TRP A 182 -1.66 -15.63 9.28
C TRP A 182 -1.00 -15.35 7.92
N LYS A 183 -1.82 -15.09 6.89
CA LYS A 183 -1.38 -14.77 5.52
C LYS A 183 -0.14 -15.56 5.07
N PRO A 184 -0.26 -16.90 4.93
CA PRO A 184 0.90 -17.76 4.80
C PRO A 184 1.74 -17.48 3.54
N GLU A 185 1.10 -17.04 2.45
CA GLU A 185 1.77 -16.64 1.20
C GLU A 185 2.61 -15.38 1.39
N GLU A 186 2.08 -14.37 2.09
CA GLU A 186 2.79 -13.11 2.36
C GLU A 186 3.95 -13.31 3.33
N CYS A 187 3.75 -14.09 4.40
CA CYS A 187 4.84 -14.48 5.30
C CYS A 187 5.95 -15.19 4.53
N ALA A 188 5.61 -16.15 3.64
CA ALA A 188 6.58 -16.86 2.83
C ALA A 188 7.36 -15.92 1.88
N ALA A 189 6.69 -14.94 1.28
CA ALA A 189 7.34 -13.93 0.44
C ALA A 189 8.34 -13.08 1.24
N ILE A 190 7.94 -12.58 2.41
CA ILE A 190 8.82 -11.80 3.30
C ILE A 190 10.02 -12.64 3.78
N GLU A 191 9.79 -13.91 4.14
CA GLU A 191 10.87 -14.85 4.49
C GLU A 191 11.89 -14.99 3.34
N ASN A 192 11.40 -15.22 2.11
CA ASN A 192 12.25 -15.35 0.93
C ASN A 192 13.06 -14.08 0.66
N GLU A 193 12.43 -12.91 0.78
CA GLU A 193 13.09 -11.61 0.66
C GLU A 193 14.20 -11.44 1.70
N LEU A 194 13.90 -11.60 2.99
CA LEU A 194 14.88 -11.47 4.07
C LEU A 194 16.06 -12.45 3.91
N LEU A 195 15.78 -13.69 3.49
CA LEU A 195 16.81 -14.69 3.18
C LEU A 195 17.68 -14.26 2.00
N ALA A 196 17.06 -13.77 0.92
CA ALA A 196 17.79 -13.31 -0.27
C ALA A 196 18.71 -12.12 0.04
N TRP A 197 18.24 -11.14 0.82
CA TRP A 197 19.04 -9.98 1.21
C TRP A 197 20.18 -10.37 2.15
N LYS A 198 19.94 -11.29 3.09
CA LYS A 198 20.98 -11.84 3.95
C LYS A 198 22.06 -12.59 3.14
N ALA A 199 21.68 -13.36 2.13
CA ALA A 199 22.60 -14.18 1.33
C ALA A 199 23.47 -13.35 0.36
N ARG A 200 22.93 -12.29 -0.23
CA ARG A 200 23.66 -11.41 -1.18
C ARG A 200 24.69 -10.51 -0.50
N GLY A 201 24.62 -10.40 0.83
CA GLY A 201 25.55 -9.65 1.65
C GLY A 201 25.10 -8.21 1.89
N LEU A 202 25.07 -7.84 3.16
CA LEU A 202 24.68 -6.51 3.66
C LEU A 202 25.77 -5.45 3.42
N SER A 203 26.57 -5.56 2.36
CA SER A 203 27.60 -4.58 2.00
C SER A 203 27.52 -4.11 0.55
N GLU A 204 26.54 -4.62 -0.21
CA GLU A 204 26.33 -4.26 -1.61
C GLU A 204 25.97 -2.77 -1.76
N ARG A 205 26.65 -2.10 -2.69
CA ARG A 205 26.39 -0.73 -3.13
C ARG A 205 26.22 -0.74 -4.65
N GLU A 206 25.19 -0.08 -5.18
CA GLU A 206 24.93 0.03 -6.62
C GLU A 206 24.68 1.51 -6.99
N GLY A 207 25.24 1.99 -8.11
CA GLY A 207 25.06 3.36 -8.66
C GLY A 207 26.16 4.39 -8.31
N SER A 208 26.32 5.42 -9.15
CA SER A 208 27.35 6.47 -9.06
C SER A 208 26.99 7.63 -8.09
N GLU A 209 28.06 8.20 -7.52
CA GLU A 209 28.24 9.38 -6.62
C GLU A 209 27.48 9.49 -5.29
N ASP A 210 26.23 9.02 -5.13
CA ASP A 210 25.52 9.22 -3.84
C ASP A 210 25.73 8.08 -2.82
N GLY A 211 26.30 6.94 -3.24
CA GLY A 211 26.76 5.88 -2.33
C GLY A 211 25.69 5.28 -1.40
N LYS A 212 24.39 5.50 -1.67
CA LYS A 212 23.29 4.93 -0.89
C LYS A 212 23.44 3.42 -0.81
N ILE A 213 23.19 2.91 0.38
CA ILE A 213 23.32 1.51 0.69
C ILE A 213 22.09 0.80 0.12
N ILE A 214 22.20 0.31 -1.11
CA ILE A 214 21.11 -0.32 -1.87
C ILE A 214 20.48 -1.47 -1.09
N TRP A 215 21.28 -2.28 -0.37
CA TRP A 215 20.74 -3.29 0.53
C TRP A 215 19.86 -2.67 1.62
N GLY A 216 20.20 -1.49 2.14
CA GLY A 216 19.42 -0.78 3.14
C GLY A 216 18.06 -0.35 2.61
N LEU A 217 17.96 0.04 1.33
CA LEU A 217 16.67 0.32 0.68
C LEU A 217 15.82 -0.96 0.52
N ARG A 218 16.43 -2.09 0.13
CA ARG A 218 15.72 -3.38 0.05
C ARG A 218 15.23 -3.85 1.41
N HIS A 219 16.08 -3.75 2.42
CA HIS A 219 15.72 -4.08 3.79
C HIS A 219 14.63 -3.16 4.34
N LYS A 220 14.72 -1.85 4.12
CA LYS A 220 13.62 -0.92 4.47
C LYS A 220 12.32 -1.38 3.85
N ALA A 221 12.30 -1.64 2.53
CA ALA A 221 11.11 -2.09 1.82
C ALA A 221 10.49 -3.35 2.44
N THR A 222 11.27 -4.42 2.62
CA THR A 222 10.79 -5.68 3.22
C THR A 222 10.39 -5.51 4.69
N LEU A 223 11.09 -4.68 5.47
CA LEU A 223 10.78 -4.43 6.88
C LEU A 223 9.51 -3.59 7.05
N ASP A 224 9.29 -2.58 6.20
CA ASP A 224 8.06 -1.79 6.20
C ASP A 224 6.87 -2.74 5.91
N ARG A 225 6.98 -3.61 4.88
CA ARG A 225 5.98 -4.65 4.59
C ARG A 225 5.75 -5.62 5.75
N ALA A 226 6.82 -6.10 6.39
CA ALA A 226 6.73 -7.00 7.54
C ALA A 226 6.05 -6.31 8.74
N ARG A 227 6.28 -5.01 8.95
CA ARG A 227 5.56 -4.25 9.99
C ARG A 227 4.08 -4.13 9.65
N ARG A 228 3.73 -3.77 8.40
CA ARG A 228 2.33 -3.69 7.96
C ARG A 228 1.58 -5.01 8.16
N LEU A 229 2.22 -6.14 7.84
CA LEU A 229 1.68 -7.48 8.11
C LEU A 229 1.28 -7.66 9.59
N THR A 230 2.07 -7.13 10.54
CA THR A 230 1.77 -7.20 11.98
C THR A 230 0.68 -6.24 12.44
N GLU A 231 0.58 -5.07 11.80
CA GLU A 231 -0.48 -4.10 12.06
C GLU A 231 -1.82 -4.64 11.58
N GLU A 232 -1.88 -5.21 10.37
CA GLU A 232 -3.09 -5.82 9.81
C GLU A 232 -3.61 -6.98 10.67
N TYR A 233 -2.72 -7.78 11.28
CA TYR A 233 -3.11 -8.81 12.24
C TYR A 233 -3.83 -8.18 13.43
N SER A 234 -3.23 -7.13 14.00
CA SER A 234 -3.75 -6.44 15.18
C SER A 234 -5.10 -5.79 14.87
N GLU A 235 -5.24 -5.20 13.70
CA GLU A 235 -6.49 -4.62 13.21
C GLU A 235 -7.58 -5.67 13.01
N ALA A 236 -7.28 -6.78 12.33
CA ALA A 236 -8.24 -7.87 12.13
C ALA A 236 -8.71 -8.42 13.49
N PHE A 237 -7.79 -8.59 14.44
CA PHE A 237 -8.11 -9.05 15.78
C PHE A 237 -9.03 -8.06 16.52
N LEU A 238 -8.73 -6.75 16.46
CA LEU A 238 -9.55 -5.69 17.06
C LEU A 238 -10.89 -5.46 16.35
N GLN A 239 -11.05 -5.89 15.09
CA GLN A 239 -12.33 -5.87 14.41
C GLN A 239 -13.23 -7.04 14.82
N ILE A 240 -12.65 -8.21 15.13
CA ILE A 240 -13.42 -9.44 15.37
C ILE A 240 -13.78 -9.64 16.84
N PHE A 241 -12.83 -9.44 17.77
CA PHE A 241 -12.97 -9.92 19.14
C PHE A 241 -13.66 -8.96 20.14
N PRO A 242 -13.47 -7.63 20.11
CA PRO A 242 -13.96 -6.76 21.17
C PRO A 242 -15.46 -6.87 21.45
N GLN A 243 -16.30 -6.95 20.41
CA GLN A 243 -17.75 -7.09 20.58
C GLN A 243 -18.12 -8.41 21.28
N ASN A 244 -17.52 -9.52 20.86
CA ASN A 244 -17.76 -10.84 21.45
C ASN A 244 -17.29 -10.91 22.91
N VAL A 245 -16.11 -10.35 23.18
CA VAL A 245 -15.53 -10.26 24.53
C VAL A 245 -16.41 -9.40 25.44
N GLN A 246 -17.00 -8.32 24.92
CA GLN A 246 -17.93 -7.48 25.68
C GLN A 246 -19.21 -8.23 26.05
N ILE A 247 -19.79 -8.98 25.11
CA ILE A 247 -21.00 -9.79 25.34
C ILE A 247 -20.73 -10.84 26.42
N LEU A 248 -19.65 -11.62 26.27
CA LEU A 248 -19.29 -12.68 27.22
C LEU A 248 -18.88 -12.12 28.58
N GLY A 249 -18.04 -11.08 28.60
CA GLY A 249 -17.57 -10.44 29.83
C GLY A 249 -18.74 -9.93 30.68
N LYS A 250 -19.75 -9.31 30.05
CA LYS A 250 -20.97 -8.89 30.73
C LYS A 250 -21.78 -10.09 31.27
N ALA A 251 -21.90 -11.16 30.50
CA ALA A 251 -22.63 -12.36 30.91
C ALA A 251 -21.98 -13.07 32.11
N PHE A 252 -20.64 -13.09 32.18
CA PHE A 252 -19.87 -13.71 33.26
C PHE A 252 -19.58 -12.76 34.44
N GLY A 253 -20.02 -11.50 34.39
CA GLY A 253 -19.77 -10.53 35.46
C GLY A 253 -18.30 -10.11 35.59
N ILE A 254 -17.53 -10.15 34.50
CA ILE A 254 -16.12 -9.75 34.46
C ILE A 254 -16.02 -8.22 34.54
N PRO A 255 -15.05 -7.66 35.30
CA PRO A 255 -14.83 -6.22 35.36
C PRO A 255 -14.64 -5.56 33.99
N GLU A 256 -15.29 -4.43 33.76
CA GLU A 256 -15.35 -3.74 32.46
C GLU A 256 -13.96 -3.32 31.95
N ASN A 257 -13.04 -2.97 32.84
CA ASN A 257 -11.65 -2.65 32.50
C ASN A 257 -10.90 -3.86 31.92
N SER A 258 -11.11 -5.06 32.47
CA SER A 258 -10.53 -6.29 31.95
C SER A 258 -11.13 -6.65 30.59
N VAL A 259 -12.43 -6.47 30.42
CA VAL A 259 -13.14 -6.69 29.14
C VAL A 259 -12.60 -5.75 28.05
N ARG A 260 -12.46 -4.46 28.36
CA ARG A 260 -12.00 -3.45 27.39
C ARG A 260 -10.57 -3.67 26.92
N THR A 261 -9.69 -4.19 27.78
CA THR A 261 -8.26 -4.34 27.48
C THR A 261 -7.87 -5.76 27.06
N TYR A 262 -8.79 -6.71 27.07
CA TYR A 262 -8.52 -8.11 26.77
C TYR A 262 -7.92 -8.30 25.37
N ALA A 263 -8.55 -7.77 24.33
CA ALA A 263 -8.08 -7.98 22.96
C ALA A 263 -6.65 -7.42 22.75
N GLU A 264 -6.35 -6.24 23.30
CA GLU A 264 -5.00 -5.67 23.28
C GLU A 264 -4.00 -6.47 24.14
N ALA A 265 -4.45 -7.07 25.25
CA ALA A 265 -3.60 -7.92 26.08
C ALA A 265 -3.22 -9.23 25.35
N GLU A 266 -4.18 -9.85 24.65
CA GLU A 266 -3.92 -11.04 23.84
C GLU A 266 -2.94 -10.75 22.70
N ILE A 267 -3.12 -9.62 21.99
CA ILE A 267 -2.15 -9.20 20.95
C ILE A 267 -0.75 -9.03 21.57
N ARG A 268 -0.63 -8.36 22.73
CA ARG A 268 0.65 -8.14 23.41
C ARG A 268 1.31 -9.41 23.95
N ALA A 269 0.52 -10.46 24.22
CA ALA A 269 1.00 -11.76 24.66
C ALA A 269 1.40 -12.68 23.49
N GLY A 270 1.00 -12.34 22.26
CA GLY A 270 1.29 -13.15 21.07
C GLY A 270 2.65 -12.88 20.43
N VAL A 271 3.14 -13.85 19.66
CA VAL A 271 4.38 -13.75 18.86
C VAL A 271 4.36 -12.52 17.95
N ILE A 272 3.19 -12.15 17.41
CA ILE A 272 2.97 -10.98 16.58
C ILE A 272 3.53 -9.69 17.18
N PHE A 273 3.40 -9.51 18.49
CA PHE A 273 3.87 -8.32 19.18
C PHE A 273 5.40 -8.26 19.23
N GLN A 274 6.06 -9.40 19.43
CA GLN A 274 7.53 -9.45 19.41
C GLN A 274 8.07 -9.26 18.00
N VAL A 275 7.40 -9.82 16.98
CA VAL A 275 7.75 -9.58 15.57
C VAL A 275 7.61 -8.09 15.24
N SER A 276 6.51 -7.46 15.63
CA SER A 276 6.28 -6.02 15.44
C SER A 276 7.39 -5.17 16.09
N LYS A 277 7.73 -5.44 17.35
CA LYS A 277 8.84 -4.76 18.04
C LYS A 277 10.18 -4.92 17.34
N LEU A 278 10.49 -6.13 16.86
CA LEU A 278 11.73 -6.39 16.13
C LEU A 278 11.76 -5.66 14.79
N CYS A 279 10.64 -5.65 14.05
CA CYS A 279 10.49 -4.84 12.83
C CYS A 279 10.74 -3.36 13.11
N THR A 280 10.12 -2.78 14.15
CA THR A 280 10.30 -1.35 14.51
C THR A 280 11.75 -1.03 14.85
N LEU A 281 12.44 -1.87 15.62
CA LEU A 281 13.85 -1.69 15.94
C LEU A 281 14.74 -1.73 14.69
N LEU A 282 14.53 -2.72 13.82
CA LEU A 282 15.29 -2.86 12.57
C LEU A 282 14.98 -1.74 11.57
N LEU A 283 13.74 -1.26 11.50
CA LEU A 283 13.34 -0.11 10.69
C LEU A 283 14.04 1.16 11.15
N LYS A 284 14.09 1.42 12.46
CA LYS A 284 14.80 2.57 13.02
C LYS A 284 16.30 2.51 12.71
N ALA A 285 16.89 1.32 12.79
CA ALA A 285 18.29 1.10 12.43
C ALA A 285 18.53 1.36 10.93
N VAL A 286 17.71 0.79 10.04
CA VAL A 286 17.93 0.88 8.59
C VAL A 286 17.69 2.30 8.08
N ARG A 287 16.68 3.01 8.62
CA ARG A 287 16.42 4.43 8.32
C ARG A 287 17.63 5.29 8.67
N THR A 288 18.25 5.04 9.83
CA THR A 288 19.49 5.72 10.24
C THR A 288 20.66 5.42 9.29
N VAL A 289 20.79 4.17 8.83
CA VAL A 289 21.86 3.73 7.90
C VAL A 289 21.73 4.40 6.52
N ILE A 290 20.51 4.53 6.00
CA ILE A 290 20.26 5.15 4.68
C ILE A 290 20.08 6.67 4.73
N GLY A 291 20.14 7.27 5.93
CA GLY A 291 19.94 8.71 6.13
C GLY A 291 18.49 9.19 5.94
N SER A 292 17.51 8.30 6.11
CA SER A 292 16.07 8.64 6.04
C SER A 292 15.59 9.19 7.38
N GLN A 293 14.76 10.24 7.34
CA GLN A 293 14.16 10.86 8.53
C GLN A 293 12.78 10.31 8.90
N GLY A 294 12.31 9.24 8.23
CA GLY A 294 10.99 8.65 8.45
C GLY A 294 9.82 9.42 7.81
N TRP A 295 10.13 10.36 6.93
CA TRP A 295 9.17 11.13 6.15
C TRP A 295 9.34 10.84 4.66
N ASP A 296 8.24 10.82 3.92
CA ASP A 296 8.25 10.99 2.47
C ASP A 296 7.49 12.26 2.09
N VAL A 297 8.10 13.07 1.23
CA VAL A 297 7.53 14.35 0.79
C VAL A 297 6.91 14.18 -0.59
N ILE A 298 5.59 14.26 -0.62
CA ILE A 298 4.80 14.16 -1.85
C ILE A 298 4.67 15.53 -2.48
N VAL A 299 4.29 16.54 -1.69
CA VAL A 299 4.20 17.94 -2.11
C VAL A 299 5.00 18.80 -1.13
N PRO A 300 6.17 19.33 -1.55
CA PRO A 300 6.99 20.19 -0.70
C PRO A 300 6.31 21.55 -0.50
N GLY A 301 6.70 22.26 0.56
CA GLY A 301 6.24 23.62 0.85
C GLY A 301 6.16 23.93 2.33
N ALA A 302 5.53 25.06 2.66
CA ALA A 302 5.29 25.47 4.04
C ALA A 302 3.80 25.74 4.26
N ALA A 303 3.25 25.16 5.33
CA ALA A 303 1.86 25.31 5.73
C ALA A 303 1.78 25.80 7.18
N LEU A 304 0.83 26.68 7.45
CA LEU A 304 0.52 27.20 8.79
C LEU A 304 -0.95 26.94 9.07
N GLY A 305 -1.26 26.26 10.18
CA GLY A 305 -2.64 25.97 10.52
C GLY A 305 -2.82 25.22 11.83
N THR A 306 -4.07 25.09 12.25
CA THR A 306 -4.45 24.28 13.41
C THR A 306 -4.32 22.79 13.08
N LEU A 307 -3.63 22.04 13.92
CA LEU A 307 -3.43 20.60 13.73
C LEU A 307 -4.70 19.81 14.12
N VAL A 308 -5.36 19.20 13.14
CA VAL A 308 -6.59 18.40 13.32
C VAL A 308 -6.32 16.97 12.86
N GLN A 309 -6.77 15.98 13.62
CA GLN A 309 -6.62 14.56 13.24
C GLN A 309 -7.97 13.96 12.85
N VAL A 310 -8.00 13.25 11.72
CA VAL A 310 -9.16 12.52 11.21
C VAL A 310 -8.76 11.10 10.82
N GLU A 311 -9.73 10.20 10.75
CA GLU A 311 -9.50 8.83 10.29
C GLU A 311 -9.21 8.79 8.78
N ARG A 312 -10.02 9.51 7.98
CA ARG A 312 -9.94 9.62 6.53
C ARG A 312 -10.33 11.01 6.07
N ILE A 313 -9.89 11.40 4.87
CA ILE A 313 -10.27 12.68 4.26
C ILE A 313 -11.62 12.52 3.56
N VAL A 314 -12.70 12.72 4.32
CA VAL A 314 -14.08 12.69 3.79
C VAL A 314 -14.81 14.01 4.08
N PRO A 315 -15.71 14.47 3.21
CA PRO A 315 -16.52 15.66 3.49
C PRO A 315 -17.27 15.55 4.82
N GLY A 316 -17.15 16.59 5.67
CA GLY A 316 -17.77 16.63 7.00
C GLY A 316 -16.95 15.96 8.13
N SER A 317 -15.75 15.45 7.84
CA SER A 317 -14.85 14.87 8.86
C SER A 317 -14.22 15.92 9.78
N ILE A 318 -14.14 17.18 9.34
CA ILE A 318 -13.57 18.28 10.11
C ILE A 318 -14.66 18.87 11.04
N PRO A 319 -14.39 19.02 12.35
CA PRO A 319 -15.33 19.67 13.26
C PRO A 319 -15.61 21.12 12.83
N SER A 320 -16.89 21.51 12.79
CA SER A 320 -17.32 22.87 12.42
C SER A 320 -16.84 23.97 13.37
N THR A 321 -16.27 23.61 14.52
CA THR A 321 -15.70 24.55 15.50
C THR A 321 -14.29 25.02 15.15
N VAL A 322 -13.63 24.42 14.15
CA VAL A 322 -12.27 24.80 13.74
C VAL A 322 -12.36 25.79 12.57
N GLU A 323 -12.07 27.05 12.85
CA GLU A 323 -11.99 28.13 11.85
C GLU A 323 -10.53 28.43 11.47
N GLY A 324 -10.30 28.95 10.26
CA GLY A 324 -8.97 29.30 9.77
C GLY A 324 -8.20 28.14 9.12
N PRO A 325 -6.92 28.32 8.75
CA PRO A 325 -6.12 27.31 8.07
C PRO A 325 -5.91 26.04 8.90
N ILE A 326 -5.92 24.86 8.25
CA ILE A 326 -5.81 23.55 8.90
C ILE A 326 -4.61 22.76 8.35
N VAL A 327 -3.86 22.14 9.26
CA VAL A 327 -2.93 21.05 8.95
C VAL A 327 -3.57 19.74 9.41
N LEU A 328 -3.86 18.85 8.47
CA LEU A 328 -4.62 17.64 8.71
C LEU A 328 -3.70 16.45 8.94
N VAL A 329 -3.87 15.73 10.05
CA VAL A 329 -3.26 14.42 10.29
C VAL A 329 -4.28 13.34 9.92
N VAL A 330 -3.93 12.46 9.01
CA VAL A 330 -4.85 11.48 8.42
C VAL A 330 -4.32 10.09 8.73
N ASN A 331 -5.14 9.24 9.36
CA ASN A 331 -4.72 7.88 9.69
C ASN A 331 -4.64 6.99 8.45
N ARG A 332 -5.62 7.08 7.54
CA ARG A 332 -5.70 6.23 6.34
C ARG A 332 -6.17 7.00 5.12
N ALA A 333 -5.74 6.53 3.95
CA ALA A 333 -6.23 6.99 2.66
C ALA A 333 -6.41 5.79 1.70
N ASP A 334 -7.54 5.75 1.01
CA ASP A 334 -7.86 4.75 -0.01
C ASP A 334 -7.44 5.24 -1.42
N GLY A 335 -7.02 6.51 -1.55
CA GLY A 335 -6.57 7.12 -2.78
C GLY A 335 -7.68 7.74 -3.63
N ASP A 336 -8.91 7.72 -3.12
CA ASP A 336 -10.10 8.33 -3.71
C ASP A 336 -10.46 9.66 -3.05
N GLU A 337 -9.65 10.15 -2.12
CA GLU A 337 -9.95 11.37 -1.38
C GLU A 337 -9.63 12.64 -2.18
N GLU A 338 -10.50 13.64 -2.07
CA GLU A 338 -10.19 15.01 -2.48
C GLU A 338 -9.71 15.79 -1.26
N VAL A 339 -8.50 16.33 -1.32
CA VAL A 339 -7.84 16.92 -0.15
C VAL A 339 -8.64 18.11 0.36
N THR A 340 -9.06 19.01 -0.53
CA THR A 340 -9.87 20.20 -0.21
C THR A 340 -11.37 19.93 -0.06
N ALA A 341 -11.89 18.75 -0.45
CA ALA A 341 -13.31 18.43 -0.29
C ALA A 341 -13.72 18.22 1.17
N ALA A 342 -12.76 17.88 2.04
CA ALA A 342 -12.99 17.87 3.49
C ALA A 342 -13.11 19.28 4.09
N GLY A 343 -12.50 20.28 3.45
CA GLY A 343 -12.56 21.70 3.81
C GLY A 343 -11.62 22.55 2.96
N SER A 344 -12.09 23.68 2.45
CA SER A 344 -11.31 24.60 1.60
C SER A 344 -10.17 25.31 2.31
N ASN A 345 -10.10 25.19 3.64
CA ASN A 345 -9.08 25.75 4.52
C ASN A 345 -7.94 24.77 4.85
N ILE A 346 -7.93 23.55 4.27
CA ILE A 346 -6.80 22.64 4.41
C ILE A 346 -5.62 23.17 3.61
N VAL A 347 -4.50 23.41 4.30
CA VAL A 347 -3.25 23.92 3.71
C VAL A 347 -2.09 22.94 3.80
N GLY A 348 -2.22 21.91 4.64
CA GLY A 348 -1.24 20.82 4.74
C GLY A 348 -1.86 19.50 5.18
N VAL A 349 -1.27 18.39 4.76
CA VAL A 349 -1.67 17.01 5.09
C VAL A 349 -0.45 16.21 5.54
N ILE A 350 -0.61 15.49 6.66
CA ILE A 350 0.31 14.50 7.18
C ILE A 350 -0.42 13.15 7.20
N LEU A 351 -0.10 12.28 6.25
CA LEU A 351 -0.69 10.95 6.14
C LEU A 351 0.14 9.92 6.92
N LEU A 352 -0.49 9.13 7.78
CA LEU A 352 0.17 8.14 8.65
C LEU A 352 0.34 6.77 7.99
N GLN A 353 0.38 6.74 6.66
CA GLN A 353 0.62 5.53 5.86
C GLN A 353 1.50 5.87 4.64
N GLU A 354 2.21 4.87 4.11
CA GLU A 354 2.85 4.97 2.80
C GLU A 354 1.85 5.25 1.67
N LEU A 355 2.27 6.05 0.69
CA LEU A 355 1.50 6.38 -0.50
C LEU A 355 2.47 6.59 -1.68
N PRO A 356 2.19 6.04 -2.88
CA PRO A 356 2.95 6.36 -4.07
C PRO A 356 2.95 7.88 -4.34
N HIS A 357 4.10 8.46 -4.63
CA HIS A 357 4.23 9.91 -4.82
C HIS A 357 3.46 10.39 -6.06
N LEU A 358 3.35 9.52 -7.06
CA LEU A 358 2.68 9.76 -8.33
C LEU A 358 1.26 9.15 -8.36
N SER A 359 0.75 8.69 -7.22
CA SER A 359 -0.65 8.26 -7.09
C SER A 359 -1.61 9.40 -7.44
N HIS A 360 -2.86 9.05 -7.74
CA HIS A 360 -3.88 10.07 -8.00
C HIS A 360 -3.97 11.07 -6.85
N LEU A 361 -4.02 10.62 -5.59
CA LEU A 361 -4.07 11.50 -4.42
C LEU A 361 -2.87 12.47 -4.36
N GLY A 362 -1.67 12.00 -4.67
CA GLY A 362 -0.49 12.87 -4.75
C GLY A 362 -0.58 13.89 -5.88
N VAL A 363 -1.10 13.51 -7.04
CA VAL A 363 -1.37 14.41 -8.18
C VAL A 363 -2.40 15.48 -7.80
N ARG A 364 -3.49 15.11 -7.12
CA ARG A 364 -4.52 16.07 -6.66
C ARG A 364 -3.96 17.07 -5.67
N ALA A 365 -3.18 16.60 -4.69
CA ALA A 365 -2.54 17.46 -3.71
C ALA A 365 -1.63 18.53 -4.35
N ARG A 366 -0.92 18.20 -5.43
CA ARG A 366 -0.10 19.17 -6.20
C ARG A 366 -0.96 20.20 -6.90
N GLN A 367 -2.02 19.76 -7.58
CA GLN A 367 -2.96 20.66 -8.27
C GLN A 367 -3.61 21.65 -7.29
N GLU A 368 -3.95 21.18 -6.10
CA GLU A 368 -4.54 21.97 -5.01
C GLU A 368 -3.50 22.78 -4.21
N LYS A 369 -2.19 22.60 -4.50
CA LYS A 369 -1.06 23.25 -3.81
C LYS A 369 -1.07 23.04 -2.29
N VAL A 370 -1.49 21.86 -1.85
CA VAL A 370 -1.52 21.48 -0.44
C VAL A 370 -0.21 20.77 -0.11
N VAL A 371 0.50 21.27 0.92
CA VAL A 371 1.71 20.59 1.41
C VAL A 371 1.35 19.20 1.88
N PHE A 372 1.98 18.16 1.34
CA PHE A 372 1.59 16.77 1.62
C PHE A 372 2.83 15.94 1.93
N VAL A 373 2.86 15.39 3.13
CA VAL A 373 3.89 14.46 3.59
C VAL A 373 3.27 13.18 4.12
N THR A 374 4.02 12.08 4.07
CA THR A 374 3.69 10.85 4.78
C THR A 374 4.68 10.62 5.92
N CYS A 375 4.22 9.98 6.99
CA CYS A 375 5.06 9.61 8.13
C CYS A 375 4.53 8.35 8.79
N GLU A 376 5.34 7.30 8.74
CA GLU A 376 5.06 6.08 9.49
C GLU A 376 6.14 5.81 10.56
N ASP A 377 6.83 6.84 11.05
CA ASP A 377 7.79 6.69 12.14
C ASP A 377 7.11 6.92 13.50
N ASP A 378 7.02 5.87 14.32
CA ASP A 378 6.24 5.87 15.57
C ASP A 378 6.67 6.99 16.55
N ASP A 379 7.96 7.31 16.60
CA ASP A 379 8.48 8.39 17.46
C ASP A 379 7.95 9.73 16.96
N LYS A 380 8.00 9.96 15.65
CA LYS A 380 7.49 11.20 15.01
C LYS A 380 5.98 11.30 15.07
N VAL A 381 5.26 10.20 14.84
CA VAL A 381 3.80 10.16 14.99
C VAL A 381 3.42 10.51 16.43
N SER A 382 4.11 9.95 17.42
CA SER A 382 3.90 10.29 18.83
C SER A 382 4.18 11.76 19.14
N ASP A 383 5.17 12.36 18.50
CA ASP A 383 5.46 13.79 18.62
C ASP A 383 4.37 14.67 18.00
N ILE A 384 3.89 14.32 16.80
CA ILE A 384 2.77 15.01 16.13
C ILE A 384 1.52 15.02 17.02
N GLN A 385 1.22 13.89 17.68
CA GLN A 385 0.07 13.78 18.59
C GLN A 385 0.13 14.77 19.77
N LYS A 386 1.33 15.14 20.25
CA LYS A 386 1.51 16.15 21.31
C LYS A 386 1.12 17.56 20.87
N HIS A 387 0.97 17.78 19.57
CA HIS A 387 0.59 19.06 18.96
C HIS A 387 -0.88 19.14 18.55
N LYS A 388 -1.67 18.09 18.81
CA LYS A 388 -3.10 18.05 18.45
C LYS A 388 -3.87 19.26 19.00
N GLY A 389 -4.62 19.94 18.11
CA GLY A 389 -5.39 21.14 18.43
C GLY A 389 -4.58 22.42 18.59
N LYS A 390 -3.25 22.40 18.41
CA LYS A 390 -2.40 23.60 18.45
C LYS A 390 -2.19 24.15 17.04
N TYR A 391 -1.90 25.44 16.96
CA TYR A 391 -1.45 26.08 15.73
C TYR A 391 0.02 25.71 15.47
N VAL A 392 0.30 25.18 14.28
CA VAL A 392 1.61 24.66 13.90
C VAL A 392 2.09 25.22 12.57
N ARG A 393 3.40 25.22 12.39
CA ARG A 393 4.08 25.41 11.11
C ARG A 393 4.64 24.07 10.66
N LEU A 394 4.21 23.60 9.48
CA LEU A 394 4.74 22.44 8.79
C LEU A 394 5.64 22.94 7.65
N GLU A 395 6.92 22.58 7.67
CA GLU A 395 7.86 22.86 6.58
C GLU A 395 8.35 21.54 6.00
N ALA A 396 8.14 21.33 4.70
CA ALA A 396 8.55 20.15 3.97
C ALA A 396 9.47 20.54 2.81
N SER A 397 10.72 20.09 2.88
CA SER A 397 11.71 20.15 1.79
C SER A 397 11.90 18.76 1.19
N PRO A 398 12.56 18.62 0.03
CA PRO A 398 12.85 17.30 -0.54
C PRO A 398 13.60 16.33 0.40
N THR A 399 14.29 16.87 1.42
CA THR A 399 15.18 16.09 2.30
C THR A 399 14.80 16.14 3.77
N SER A 400 13.92 17.05 4.19
CA SER A 400 13.58 17.26 5.60
C SER A 400 12.13 17.69 5.78
N VAL A 401 11.54 17.28 6.90
CA VAL A 401 10.22 17.75 7.32
C VAL A 401 10.27 18.11 8.79
N ASP A 402 9.85 19.34 9.08
CA ASP A 402 9.86 19.94 10.41
C ASP A 402 8.45 20.43 10.78
N ILE A 403 8.04 20.13 12.01
CA ILE A 403 6.76 20.59 12.58
C ILE A 403 7.00 21.25 13.93
N HIS A 404 6.60 22.51 14.06
CA HIS A 404 6.81 23.28 15.29
C HIS A 404 5.57 24.08 15.67
N PRO A 405 5.27 24.24 16.98
CA PRO A 405 4.22 25.15 17.44
C PRO A 405 4.51 26.58 16.99
N SER A 406 3.48 27.30 16.57
CA SER A 406 3.56 28.72 16.23
C SER A 406 2.49 29.50 17.00
N SER A 407 2.84 30.69 17.49
CA SER A 407 1.88 31.63 18.10
C SER A 407 1.29 32.54 17.02
N GLU A 408 -0.04 32.58 16.84
CA GLU A 408 -0.68 33.51 15.91
C GLU A 408 -0.59 34.98 16.40
N ASN A 409 0.15 35.82 15.67
CA ASN A 409 -0.25 37.16 15.20
C ASN A 409 0.97 37.93 14.68
N SER A 410 1.24 37.83 13.37
CA SER A 410 1.78 38.99 12.65
C SER A 410 1.29 38.95 11.21
N ASN A 411 0.45 39.93 10.88
CA ASN A 411 0.14 40.34 9.51
C ASN A 411 1.43 40.87 8.86
N GLY A 412 2.31 39.97 8.43
CA GLY A 412 3.47 40.28 7.61
C GLY A 412 3.22 39.76 6.20
N SER A 413 3.11 40.65 5.23
CA SER A 413 3.03 40.31 3.81
C SER A 413 4.08 39.26 3.43
N PHE A 414 3.65 38.17 2.80
CA PHE A 414 4.51 37.11 2.29
C PHE A 414 5.44 37.67 1.21
N ALA A 415 6.70 37.93 1.57
CA ALA A 415 7.79 38.08 0.62
C ALA A 415 8.49 36.72 0.49
N VAL A 416 8.26 36.04 -0.63
CA VAL A 416 9.06 34.89 -1.06
C VAL A 416 10.49 35.37 -1.22
N LYS A 417 11.38 35.01 -0.27
CA LYS A 417 12.82 35.10 -0.51
C LYS A 417 13.20 33.92 -1.39
N ASN A 418 13.27 34.17 -2.69
CA ASN A 418 13.96 33.30 -3.64
C ASN A 418 15.40 33.09 -3.14
N LEU A 419 15.73 31.85 -2.81
CA LEU A 419 17.11 31.37 -2.76
C LEU A 419 17.49 30.96 -4.19
N SER A 420 17.81 31.93 -5.03
CA SER A 420 18.53 31.70 -6.29
C SER A 420 19.67 32.69 -6.38
N GLY A 421 20.90 32.16 -6.44
CA GLY A 421 22.09 32.93 -6.75
C GLY A 421 22.06 33.43 -8.19
N ASP A 422 22.59 34.63 -8.38
CA ASP A 422 22.57 35.45 -9.60
C ASP A 422 22.85 34.71 -10.92
N ALA A 423 21.94 34.86 -11.90
CA ALA A 423 22.17 35.63 -13.14
C ALA A 423 21.28 35.10 -14.30
N ALA A 424 20.17 35.79 -14.59
CA ALA A 424 19.51 35.73 -15.92
C ALA A 424 18.69 37.01 -16.17
N PRO A 425 18.58 37.48 -17.43
CA PRO A 425 18.22 38.86 -17.75
C PRO A 425 16.71 39.12 -17.81
N LYS A 426 16.36 40.40 -17.64
CA LYS A 426 15.02 40.99 -17.60
C LYS A 426 14.14 40.57 -18.79
N ILE A 427 12.95 40.04 -18.50
CA ILE A 427 11.78 40.05 -19.39
C ILE A 427 10.74 40.95 -18.72
N GLU A 428 10.22 41.91 -19.49
CA GLU A 428 9.28 42.95 -19.05
C GLU A 428 7.92 42.38 -18.63
N ALA A 429 7.39 42.93 -17.54
CA ALA A 429 6.12 42.56 -16.94
C ALA A 429 4.91 43.10 -17.74
N LEU A 430 3.94 42.24 -17.98
CA LEU A 430 2.59 42.61 -18.44
C LEU A 430 1.55 42.10 -17.43
N GLY A 431 0.81 43.04 -16.83
CA GLY A 431 -0.57 42.86 -16.36
C GLY A 431 -0.79 42.18 -15.01
N THR A 432 -1.06 42.99 -13.98
CA THR A 432 -1.72 42.59 -12.72
C THR A 432 -3.14 42.05 -12.98
N HIS A 433 -3.43 40.81 -12.59
CA HIS A 433 -4.77 40.22 -12.66
C HIS A 433 -5.61 40.55 -11.41
N ASP A 434 -6.82 41.08 -11.68
CA ASP A 434 -7.91 41.46 -10.77
C ASP A 434 -8.67 40.20 -10.28
N PRO A 435 -9.17 40.10 -9.02
CA PRO A 435 -9.74 38.87 -8.45
C PRO A 435 -11.20 38.59 -8.84
N SER A 436 -11.69 39.12 -9.95
CA SER A 436 -13.03 38.80 -10.50
C SER A 436 -12.90 37.89 -11.72
N GLN A 437 -12.61 36.60 -11.53
CA GLN A 437 -12.72 35.60 -12.59
C GLN A 437 -14.13 34.97 -12.60
N SER A 438 -14.77 35.06 -13.76
CA SER A 438 -16.01 34.39 -14.13
C SER A 438 -15.89 32.86 -14.08
N PRO A 439 -17.00 32.10 -13.92
CA PRO A 439 -16.96 30.64 -13.90
C PRO A 439 -16.29 30.08 -15.16
N THR A 440 -15.39 29.12 -14.95
CA THR A 440 -14.67 28.38 -16.00
C THR A 440 -15.70 27.68 -16.88
N LYS A 441 -15.91 28.18 -18.11
CA LYS A 441 -16.88 27.59 -19.03
C LYS A 441 -16.37 26.25 -19.55
N ALA A 442 -17.10 25.17 -19.29
CA ALA A 442 -16.86 23.90 -19.96
C ALA A 442 -16.98 24.08 -21.49
N PRO A 443 -16.18 23.36 -22.30
CA PRO A 443 -16.31 23.42 -23.75
C PRO A 443 -17.72 23.07 -24.19
N TYR A 444 -18.34 23.95 -24.98
CA TYR A 444 -19.76 23.90 -25.34
C TYR A 444 -20.03 22.74 -26.31
N PHE A 445 -20.87 21.79 -25.89
CA PHE A 445 -21.35 20.71 -26.76
C PHE A 445 -22.21 21.26 -27.91
N GLN A 446 -21.80 21.01 -29.16
CA GLN A 446 -22.72 21.15 -30.29
C GLN A 446 -23.64 19.93 -30.31
N LYS A 447 -24.94 20.15 -30.05
CA LYS A 447 -26.00 19.16 -30.27
C LYS A 447 -26.05 18.77 -31.76
N GLY A 448 -25.27 17.77 -32.12
CA GLY A 448 -25.16 17.21 -33.46
C GLY A 448 -24.85 15.72 -33.36
N VAL A 449 -25.81 14.89 -33.74
CA VAL A 449 -25.83 13.43 -33.68
C VAL A 449 -24.57 12.82 -34.30
N SER A 450 -23.74 12.13 -33.52
CA SER A 450 -22.92 11.02 -34.05
C SER A 450 -23.24 9.75 -33.25
N GLY A 451 -24.30 9.05 -33.65
CA GLY A 451 -24.47 7.66 -33.25
C GLY A 451 -23.42 6.83 -33.97
N GLY A 452 -22.41 6.34 -33.25
CA GLY A 452 -21.35 5.50 -33.82
C GLY A 452 -20.08 5.48 -32.98
N ILE A 453 -19.13 4.64 -33.36
CA ILE A 453 -17.81 4.53 -32.74
C ILE A 453 -16.80 5.37 -33.52
N LEU A 454 -15.92 6.06 -32.81
CA LEU A 454 -14.75 6.71 -33.39
C LEU A 454 -13.53 5.80 -33.23
N LEU A 455 -12.69 5.74 -34.27
CA LEU A 455 -11.36 5.16 -34.11
C LEU A 455 -10.53 6.06 -33.19
N LEU A 456 -9.60 5.48 -32.44
CA LEU A 456 -8.79 6.26 -31.49
C LEU A 456 -8.01 7.39 -32.17
N ALA A 457 -7.57 7.20 -33.42
CA ALA A 457 -6.87 8.23 -34.19
C ALA A 457 -7.73 9.45 -34.54
N ASP A 458 -9.06 9.29 -34.56
CA ASP A 458 -10.03 10.34 -34.89
C ASP A 458 -10.63 11.00 -33.63
N ALA A 459 -10.13 10.64 -32.43
CA ALA A 459 -10.64 11.16 -31.17
C ALA A 459 -10.18 12.61 -30.95
N GLU A 460 -11.14 13.52 -30.76
CA GLU A 460 -10.89 14.92 -30.43
C GLU A 460 -11.46 15.27 -29.06
N ALA A 461 -10.90 16.28 -28.39
CA ALA A 461 -11.36 16.68 -27.05
C ALA A 461 -12.84 17.11 -27.03
N GLN A 462 -13.33 17.66 -28.15
CA GLN A 462 -14.71 18.12 -28.30
C GLN A 462 -15.72 16.97 -28.47
N THR A 463 -15.29 15.82 -28.99
CA THR A 463 -16.14 14.66 -29.25
C THR A 463 -16.01 13.58 -28.18
N SER A 464 -14.86 13.55 -27.50
CA SER A 464 -14.38 12.37 -26.79
C SER A 464 -13.68 12.67 -25.47
N GLY A 465 -13.51 13.93 -25.09
CA GLY A 465 -12.78 14.33 -23.89
C GLY A 465 -11.25 14.31 -24.06
N ALA A 466 -10.55 14.94 -23.12
CA ALA A 466 -9.10 15.17 -23.22
C ALA A 466 -8.29 13.86 -23.18
N LYS A 467 -8.70 12.89 -22.35
CA LYS A 467 -8.01 11.61 -22.21
C LYS A 467 -8.00 10.80 -23.50
N ALA A 468 -9.16 10.59 -24.12
CA ALA A 468 -9.26 9.87 -25.39
C ALA A 468 -8.48 10.57 -26.52
N ALA A 469 -8.56 11.91 -26.61
CA ALA A 469 -7.82 12.69 -27.60
C ALA A 469 -6.30 12.59 -27.41
N ALA A 470 -5.81 12.62 -26.16
CA ALA A 470 -4.40 12.43 -25.85
C ALA A 470 -3.92 11.03 -26.27
N CYS A 471 -4.72 9.98 -26.05
CA CYS A 471 -4.43 8.62 -26.51
C CYS A 471 -4.39 8.50 -28.04
N GLY A 472 -5.28 9.20 -28.77
CA GLY A 472 -5.21 9.31 -30.23
C GLY A 472 -3.92 9.94 -30.74
N ARG A 473 -3.49 11.02 -30.10
CA ARG A 473 -2.20 11.67 -30.40
C ARG A 473 -1.02 10.76 -30.07
N LEU A 474 -1.05 10.04 -28.95
CA LEU A 474 -0.03 9.06 -28.58
C LEU A 474 0.13 7.97 -29.64
N ALA A 475 -0.96 7.42 -30.16
CA ALA A 475 -0.91 6.41 -31.21
C ALA A 475 -0.18 6.90 -32.48
N SER A 476 -0.37 8.19 -32.82
CA SER A 476 0.35 8.83 -33.93
C SER A 476 1.84 9.03 -33.63
N LEU A 477 2.19 9.35 -32.38
CA LEU A 477 3.58 9.54 -31.95
C LEU A 477 4.35 8.22 -31.86
N ALA A 478 3.70 7.13 -31.45
CA ALA A 478 4.30 5.79 -31.40
C ALA A 478 4.89 5.39 -32.76
N ALA A 479 4.17 5.66 -33.85
CA ALA A 479 4.59 5.34 -35.23
C ALA A 479 5.88 6.04 -35.68
N VAL A 480 6.29 7.13 -35.03
CA VAL A 480 7.53 7.87 -35.32
C VAL A 480 8.60 7.71 -34.23
N SER A 481 8.27 7.04 -33.12
CA SER A 481 9.12 6.93 -31.93
C SER A 481 10.39 6.07 -32.16
N ASP A 482 10.28 5.03 -33.01
CA ASP A 482 11.37 4.09 -33.31
C ASP A 482 12.61 4.72 -33.94
N LYS A 483 12.48 5.96 -34.45
CA LYS A 483 13.57 6.68 -35.12
C LYS A 483 14.31 7.66 -34.21
N VAL A 484 13.89 7.76 -32.94
CA VAL A 484 14.45 8.71 -31.98
C VAL A 484 15.30 7.97 -30.96
N TYR A 485 16.50 8.47 -30.72
CA TYR A 485 17.45 7.90 -29.78
C TYR A 485 17.92 8.99 -28.81
N SER A 486 18.19 8.60 -27.57
CA SER A 486 18.93 9.44 -26.62
C SER A 486 20.39 9.61 -27.06
N ASP A 487 21.11 10.54 -26.45
CA ASP A 487 22.55 10.75 -26.67
C ASP A 487 23.40 9.50 -26.37
N GLN A 488 22.85 8.56 -25.59
CA GLN A 488 23.45 7.26 -25.27
C GLN A 488 23.02 6.15 -26.23
N GLY A 489 22.26 6.46 -27.29
CA GLY A 489 21.80 5.49 -28.30
C GLY A 489 20.63 4.61 -27.84
N VAL A 490 19.93 4.98 -26.76
CA VAL A 490 18.73 4.24 -26.30
C VAL A 490 17.53 4.69 -27.12
N PRO A 491 16.75 3.80 -27.75
CA PRO A 491 15.59 4.20 -28.54
C PRO A 491 14.44 4.68 -27.65
N ALA A 492 13.71 5.69 -28.12
CA ALA A 492 12.45 6.16 -27.54
C ALA A 492 11.25 5.29 -27.94
N SER A 493 11.47 4.05 -28.36
CA SER A 493 10.42 3.17 -28.91
C SER A 493 9.38 2.81 -27.86
N PHE A 494 8.11 3.10 -28.17
CA PHE A 494 6.96 2.67 -27.39
C PHE A 494 5.77 2.39 -28.30
N ASN A 495 4.85 1.57 -27.80
CA ASN A 495 3.58 1.24 -28.43
C ASN A 495 2.41 1.87 -27.67
N VAL A 496 1.23 1.87 -28.28
CA VAL A 496 -0.03 2.29 -27.65
C VAL A 496 -1.05 1.17 -27.86
N PRO A 497 -1.82 0.78 -26.83
CA PRO A 497 -2.86 -0.23 -27.00
C PRO A 497 -3.86 0.16 -28.07
N VAL A 498 -4.36 -0.82 -28.83
CA VAL A 498 -5.46 -0.59 -29.77
C VAL A 498 -6.65 -0.04 -28.99
N GLY A 499 -7.33 0.96 -29.54
CA GLY A 499 -8.46 1.59 -28.88
C GLY A 499 -9.54 2.08 -29.84
N ALA A 500 -10.70 2.32 -29.26
CA ALA A 500 -11.88 2.91 -29.89
C ALA A 500 -12.59 3.82 -28.88
N VAL A 501 -13.42 4.73 -29.38
CA VAL A 501 -14.12 5.68 -28.52
C VAL A 501 -15.62 5.65 -28.79
N ILE A 502 -16.38 5.59 -27.71
CA ILE A 502 -17.81 5.86 -27.70
C ILE A 502 -17.97 7.36 -27.38
N PRO A 503 -18.39 8.20 -28.33
CA PRO A 503 -18.36 9.66 -28.18
C PRO A 503 -19.46 10.18 -27.25
N PHE A 504 -19.33 11.46 -26.88
CA PHE A 504 -20.39 12.20 -26.18
C PHE A 504 -21.74 12.09 -26.90
N GLY A 505 -22.84 12.12 -26.15
CA GLY A 505 -24.19 11.93 -26.69
C GLY A 505 -24.68 10.47 -26.66
N SER A 506 -23.78 9.49 -26.48
CA SER A 506 -24.17 8.06 -26.50
C SER A 506 -25.02 7.65 -25.30
N MET A 507 -24.76 8.21 -24.12
CA MET A 507 -25.57 7.99 -22.91
C MET A 507 -26.95 8.63 -23.08
N GLU A 508 -26.99 9.84 -23.63
CA GLU A 508 -28.21 10.59 -23.90
C GLU A 508 -29.11 9.85 -24.90
N LEU A 509 -28.54 9.25 -25.94
CA LEU A 509 -29.27 8.36 -26.85
C LEU A 509 -29.84 7.12 -26.12
N ALA A 510 -29.09 6.53 -25.20
CA ALA A 510 -29.57 5.40 -24.41
C ALA A 510 -30.73 5.81 -23.47
N LEU A 511 -30.66 7.00 -22.86
CA LEU A 511 -31.74 7.59 -22.06
C LEU A 511 -33.02 7.83 -22.87
N GLU A 512 -32.88 8.30 -24.12
CA GLU A 512 -34.01 8.48 -25.03
C GLU A 512 -34.66 7.14 -25.40
N GLN A 513 -33.86 6.11 -25.68
CA GLN A 513 -34.33 4.76 -26.00
C GLN A 513 -35.06 4.10 -24.82
N SER A 514 -34.58 4.31 -23.59
CA SER A 514 -35.22 3.79 -22.38
C SER A 514 -36.43 4.63 -21.91
N LYS A 515 -36.71 5.76 -22.58
CA LYS A 515 -37.73 6.75 -22.17
C LYS A 515 -37.51 7.28 -20.75
N SER A 516 -36.26 7.41 -20.34
CA SER A 516 -35.88 7.84 -18.98
C SER A 516 -35.39 9.28 -18.90
N THR A 517 -35.34 10.00 -20.03
CA THR A 517 -34.82 11.37 -20.13
C THR A 517 -35.48 12.33 -19.13
N ASP A 518 -36.81 12.35 -19.05
CA ASP A 518 -37.53 13.27 -18.16
C ASP A 518 -37.24 13.00 -16.67
N LEU A 519 -37.20 11.71 -16.30
CA LEU A 519 -36.85 11.30 -14.93
C LEU A 519 -35.42 11.71 -14.59
N PHE A 520 -34.48 11.44 -15.50
CA PHE A 520 -33.07 11.80 -15.35
C PHE A 520 -32.88 13.32 -15.18
N LEU A 521 -33.50 14.14 -16.03
CA LEU A 521 -33.47 15.60 -15.91
C LEU A 521 -34.08 16.07 -14.58
N SER A 522 -35.16 15.46 -14.12
CA SER A 522 -35.77 15.79 -12.82
C SER A 522 -34.85 15.50 -11.64
N PHE A 523 -34.02 14.46 -11.72
CA PHE A 523 -33.01 14.15 -10.71
C PHE A 523 -31.85 15.13 -10.77
N LEU A 524 -31.39 15.51 -11.96
CA LEU A 524 -30.37 16.55 -12.12
C LEU A 524 -30.83 17.90 -11.58
N ASP A 525 -32.07 18.33 -11.81
CA ASP A 525 -32.54 19.61 -11.27
C ASP A 525 -32.58 19.60 -9.74
N LYS A 526 -33.01 18.49 -9.13
CA LYS A 526 -33.00 18.33 -7.67
C LYS A 526 -31.59 18.32 -7.12
N ILE A 527 -30.66 17.63 -7.78
CA ILE A 527 -29.30 17.48 -7.29
C ILE A 527 -28.53 18.80 -7.30
N GLU A 528 -28.94 19.84 -8.02
CA GLU A 528 -28.23 21.14 -7.94
C GLU A 528 -28.46 21.87 -6.61
N THR A 529 -29.56 21.59 -5.91
CA THR A 529 -30.02 22.39 -4.76
C THR A 529 -29.85 21.70 -3.40
N LEU A 530 -29.65 20.38 -3.39
CA LEU A 530 -29.53 19.60 -2.15
C LEU A 530 -28.24 19.92 -1.39
N LYS A 531 -28.35 20.03 -0.08
CA LYS A 531 -27.18 20.22 0.80
C LYS A 531 -26.36 18.93 0.92
N PRO A 532 -25.03 19.03 1.12
CA PRO A 532 -24.18 17.85 1.35
C PRO A 532 -24.51 17.09 2.62
N GLU A 533 -25.09 17.76 3.62
CA GLU A 533 -25.48 17.19 4.91
C GLU A 533 -26.89 16.59 4.88
N GLY A 534 -27.14 15.53 5.67
CA GLY A 534 -28.47 14.96 5.87
C GLY A 534 -28.84 13.74 5.00
N GLY A 535 -27.93 13.26 4.16
CA GLY A 535 -28.06 11.98 3.43
C GLY A 535 -28.99 11.99 2.21
N GLU A 536 -29.78 13.04 2.00
CA GLU A 536 -30.67 13.18 0.84
C GLU A 536 -29.88 13.24 -0.49
N LEU A 537 -28.75 13.94 -0.50
CA LEU A 537 -27.85 13.99 -1.66
C LEU A 537 -27.37 12.59 -2.04
N ASP A 538 -26.98 11.79 -1.05
CA ASP A 538 -26.41 10.46 -1.23
C ASP A 538 -27.45 9.53 -1.84
N GLN A 539 -28.69 9.57 -1.32
CA GLN A 539 -29.81 8.83 -1.89
C GLN A 539 -30.08 9.21 -3.35
N LEU A 540 -30.07 10.50 -3.67
CA LEU A 540 -30.30 10.95 -5.05
C LEU A 540 -29.14 10.58 -5.99
N CYS A 541 -27.90 10.63 -5.51
CA CYS A 541 -26.73 10.13 -6.25
C CYS A 541 -26.86 8.62 -6.52
N SER A 542 -27.30 7.83 -5.53
CA SER A 542 -27.56 6.40 -5.71
C SER A 542 -28.67 6.15 -6.72
N GLN A 543 -29.77 6.91 -6.68
CA GLN A 543 -30.88 6.80 -7.64
C GLN A 543 -30.46 7.16 -9.07
N LEU A 544 -29.65 8.21 -9.24
CA LEU A 544 -29.06 8.56 -10.55
C LEU A 544 -28.14 7.46 -11.06
N GLN A 545 -27.26 6.93 -10.21
CA GLN A 545 -26.36 5.83 -10.59
C GLN A 545 -27.14 4.57 -10.96
N GLU A 546 -28.18 4.21 -10.21
CA GLU A 546 -29.03 3.06 -10.51
C GLU A 546 -29.76 3.24 -11.85
N LEU A 547 -30.32 4.43 -12.09
CA LEU A 547 -30.96 4.77 -13.36
C LEU A 547 -29.98 4.62 -14.53
N VAL A 548 -28.80 5.23 -14.43
CA VAL A 548 -27.80 5.22 -15.50
C VAL A 548 -27.18 3.83 -15.69
N SER A 549 -26.95 3.08 -14.61
CA SER A 549 -26.44 1.71 -14.66
C SER A 549 -27.43 0.74 -15.31
N SER A 550 -28.73 1.03 -15.24
CA SER A 550 -29.78 0.23 -15.89
C SER A 550 -29.88 0.43 -17.41
N LEU A 551 -29.24 1.49 -17.94
CA LEU A 551 -29.24 1.77 -19.38
C LEU A 551 -28.53 0.66 -20.15
N GLN A 552 -28.95 0.47 -21.40
CA GLN A 552 -28.29 -0.42 -22.33
C GLN A 552 -27.73 0.41 -23.48
N PRO A 553 -26.43 0.31 -23.78
CA PRO A 553 -25.88 0.99 -24.94
C PRO A 553 -26.54 0.45 -26.22
N PRO A 554 -26.72 1.29 -27.26
CA PRO A 554 -27.24 0.87 -28.56
C PRO A 554 -26.50 -0.36 -29.09
N LYS A 555 -27.24 -1.34 -29.62
CA LYS A 555 -26.68 -2.61 -30.14
C LYS A 555 -25.61 -2.40 -31.21
N ASP A 556 -25.73 -1.35 -32.01
CA ASP A 556 -24.76 -1.02 -33.05
C ASP A 556 -23.38 -0.72 -32.46
N ILE A 557 -23.32 -0.05 -31.31
CA ILE A 557 -22.05 0.21 -30.59
C ILE A 557 -21.41 -1.11 -30.15
N ILE A 558 -22.18 -2.04 -29.58
CA ILE A 558 -21.64 -3.34 -29.16
C ILE A 558 -21.09 -4.11 -30.37
N ASN A 559 -21.84 -4.12 -31.48
CA ASN A 559 -21.45 -4.82 -32.70
C ASN A 559 -20.20 -4.20 -33.34
N ASP A 560 -20.10 -2.87 -33.38
CA ASP A 560 -18.96 -2.17 -33.97
C ASP A 560 -17.68 -2.36 -33.15
N ILE A 561 -17.75 -2.35 -31.81
CA ILE A 561 -16.61 -2.75 -30.96
C ILE A 561 -16.16 -4.18 -31.28
N GLY A 562 -17.12 -5.10 -31.42
CA GLY A 562 -16.83 -6.50 -31.78
C GLY A 562 -16.18 -6.69 -33.16
N ARG A 563 -16.22 -5.68 -34.04
CA ARG A 563 -15.50 -5.67 -35.32
C ARG A 563 -14.08 -5.11 -35.22
N ILE A 564 -13.83 -4.23 -34.25
CA ILE A 564 -12.53 -3.57 -34.04
C ILE A 564 -11.58 -4.50 -33.28
N PHE A 565 -12.08 -5.18 -32.25
CA PHE A 565 -11.28 -6.04 -31.38
C PHE A 565 -11.51 -7.52 -31.68
N PRO A 566 -10.48 -8.38 -31.55
CA PRO A 566 -10.66 -9.82 -31.70
C PRO A 566 -11.55 -10.38 -30.57
N GLY A 567 -12.32 -11.43 -30.85
CA GLY A 567 -13.32 -11.95 -29.90
C GLY A 567 -12.76 -12.50 -28.59
N ASN A 568 -11.46 -12.80 -28.52
CA ASN A 568 -10.75 -13.22 -27.32
C ASN A 568 -9.99 -12.08 -26.63
N ALA A 569 -10.08 -10.84 -27.12
CA ALA A 569 -9.50 -9.68 -26.45
C ALA A 569 -10.14 -9.46 -25.08
N ARG A 570 -9.32 -9.00 -24.14
CA ARG A 570 -9.77 -8.37 -22.90
C ARG A 570 -9.65 -6.87 -23.09
N LEU A 571 -10.68 -6.14 -22.68
CA LEU A 571 -10.72 -4.68 -22.81
C LEU A 571 -10.71 -4.03 -21.43
N ILE A 572 -10.26 -2.78 -21.41
CA ILE A 572 -10.50 -1.85 -20.33
C ILE A 572 -11.42 -0.73 -20.85
N VAL A 573 -12.47 -0.46 -20.10
CA VAL A 573 -13.50 0.54 -20.44
C VAL A 573 -13.27 1.74 -19.52
N ARG A 574 -12.70 2.83 -20.06
CA ARG A 574 -12.23 3.99 -19.30
C ARG A 574 -13.12 5.20 -19.54
N SER A 575 -13.37 5.96 -18.48
CA SER A 575 -13.99 7.29 -18.54
C SER A 575 -13.15 8.29 -19.33
N SER A 576 -13.81 9.17 -20.08
CA SER A 576 -13.20 10.34 -20.73
C SER A 576 -14.23 11.48 -20.80
N ALA A 577 -14.50 12.12 -19.66
CA ALA A 577 -15.50 13.19 -19.57
C ALA A 577 -15.00 14.54 -20.11
N ASN A 578 -15.92 15.42 -20.51
CA ASN A 578 -15.61 16.80 -20.95
C ASN A 578 -15.17 17.73 -19.81
N VAL A 579 -15.40 17.29 -18.57
CA VAL A 579 -15.06 17.97 -17.33
C VAL A 579 -13.84 17.34 -16.64
N GLU A 580 -13.15 16.43 -17.32
CA GLU A 580 -11.81 15.98 -16.89
C GLU A 580 -10.78 17.09 -17.16
N ASP A 581 -9.88 17.32 -16.21
CA ASP A 581 -8.75 18.24 -16.32
C ASP A 581 -9.10 19.73 -16.51
N LEU A 582 -10.27 20.17 -16.00
CA LEU A 582 -10.61 21.60 -15.92
C LEU A 582 -9.68 22.33 -14.95
N ALA A 583 -9.27 23.56 -15.30
CA ALA A 583 -8.46 24.40 -14.42
C ALA A 583 -9.19 24.64 -13.08
N GLY A 584 -8.59 24.18 -11.98
CA GLY A 584 -9.17 24.26 -10.63
C GLY A 584 -9.99 23.03 -10.20
N MET A 585 -10.09 21.98 -11.02
CA MET A 585 -10.76 20.72 -10.67
C MET A 585 -9.79 19.55 -10.86
N SER A 586 -9.59 18.75 -9.80
CA SER A 586 -8.76 17.55 -9.89
C SER A 586 -9.59 16.34 -10.30
N ALA A 587 -9.52 15.94 -11.58
CA ALA A 587 -10.27 14.81 -12.10
C ALA A 587 -9.53 13.46 -12.02
N ALA A 588 -8.29 13.45 -11.52
CA ALA A 588 -7.48 12.23 -11.41
C ALA A 588 -8.21 11.20 -10.54
N GLY A 589 -8.54 10.04 -11.11
CA GLY A 589 -9.29 8.98 -10.42
C GLY A 589 -10.68 9.39 -9.92
N LEU A 590 -11.34 10.37 -10.57
CA LEU A 590 -12.69 10.80 -10.17
C LEU A 590 -13.80 9.89 -10.72
N TYR A 591 -13.56 9.29 -11.88
CA TYR A 591 -14.50 8.46 -12.62
C TYR A 591 -13.95 7.06 -12.82
N ASP A 592 -14.84 6.10 -13.02
CA ASP A 592 -14.49 4.70 -13.05
C ASP A 592 -13.73 4.32 -14.33
N SER A 593 -12.89 3.29 -14.21
CA SER A 593 -12.34 2.51 -15.31
C SER A 593 -12.55 1.04 -14.98
N ILE A 594 -13.22 0.30 -15.87
CA ILE A 594 -13.57 -1.11 -15.63
C ILE A 594 -12.59 -1.99 -16.42
N PRO A 595 -11.67 -2.71 -15.74
CA PRO A 595 -10.72 -3.59 -16.39
C PRO A 595 -11.36 -4.93 -16.78
N ASN A 596 -10.62 -5.74 -17.51
CA ASN A 596 -10.89 -7.16 -17.75
C ASN A 596 -12.29 -7.46 -18.30
N VAL A 597 -12.72 -6.66 -19.27
CA VAL A 597 -14.04 -6.76 -19.89
C VAL A 597 -13.96 -7.61 -21.15
N SER A 598 -14.78 -8.66 -21.24
CA SER A 598 -14.84 -9.51 -22.43
C SER A 598 -15.59 -8.86 -23.59
N VAL A 599 -14.99 -8.83 -24.78
CA VAL A 599 -15.65 -8.42 -26.03
C VAL A 599 -16.76 -9.39 -26.43
N SER A 600 -16.52 -10.69 -26.23
CA SER A 600 -17.44 -11.74 -26.65
C SER A 600 -18.66 -11.91 -25.74
N ASN A 601 -18.72 -11.18 -24.62
CA ASN A 601 -19.86 -11.14 -23.73
C ASN A 601 -20.53 -9.75 -23.75
N PRO A 602 -21.53 -9.54 -24.63
CA PRO A 602 -22.26 -8.28 -24.76
C PRO A 602 -22.83 -7.74 -23.44
N THR A 603 -23.27 -8.62 -22.53
CA THR A 603 -23.86 -8.22 -21.25
C THR A 603 -22.81 -7.64 -20.33
N VAL A 604 -21.65 -8.29 -20.19
CA VAL A 604 -20.54 -7.77 -19.39
C VAL A 604 -20.04 -6.44 -19.95
N PHE A 605 -19.89 -6.35 -21.28
CA PHE A 605 -19.44 -5.12 -21.94
C PHE A 605 -20.45 -3.97 -21.78
N ALA A 606 -21.75 -4.24 -21.96
CA ALA A 606 -22.81 -3.25 -21.74
C ALA A 606 -22.84 -2.77 -20.28
N ASN A 607 -22.71 -3.68 -19.32
CA ASN A 607 -22.67 -3.33 -17.91
C ASN A 607 -21.45 -2.46 -17.57
N ALA A 608 -20.28 -2.75 -18.16
CA ALA A 608 -19.09 -1.94 -17.97
C ALA A 608 -19.29 -0.50 -18.49
N ILE A 609 -19.88 -0.35 -19.68
CA ILE A 609 -20.25 0.97 -20.25
C ILE A 609 -21.18 1.73 -19.31
N SER A 610 -22.26 1.11 -18.88
CA SER A 610 -23.27 1.78 -18.03
C SER A 610 -22.71 2.12 -16.64
N ARG A 611 -21.81 1.31 -16.09
CA ARG A 611 -21.06 1.65 -14.86
C ARG A 611 -20.18 2.89 -15.04
N VAL A 612 -19.42 2.97 -16.14
CA VAL A 612 -18.60 4.15 -16.43
C VAL A 612 -19.46 5.41 -16.60
N TRP A 613 -20.59 5.33 -17.30
CA TRP A 613 -21.55 6.44 -17.36
C TRP A 613 -22.11 6.82 -15.99
N ALA A 614 -22.49 5.83 -15.18
CA ALA A 614 -23.03 6.07 -13.84
C ALA A 614 -22.00 6.74 -12.92
N SER A 615 -20.70 6.47 -13.13
CA SER A 615 -19.63 7.08 -12.34
C SER A 615 -19.60 8.61 -12.41
N LEU A 616 -20.20 9.22 -13.46
CA LEU A 616 -20.44 10.67 -13.49
C LEU A 616 -21.19 11.15 -12.26
N TYR A 617 -22.12 10.37 -11.72
CA TYR A 617 -23.06 10.78 -10.67
C TYR A 617 -22.74 10.15 -9.32
N THR A 618 -21.51 9.68 -9.10
CA THR A 618 -21.06 9.39 -7.74
C THR A 618 -21.16 10.64 -6.89
N ARG A 619 -21.43 10.46 -5.59
CA ARG A 619 -21.47 11.58 -4.63
C ARG A 619 -20.24 12.46 -4.74
N ARG A 620 -19.06 11.84 -4.86
CA ARG A 620 -17.78 12.52 -5.00
C ARG A 620 -17.74 13.38 -6.26
N ALA A 621 -18.03 12.81 -7.43
CA ALA A 621 -18.04 13.54 -8.69
C ALA A 621 -19.00 14.74 -8.69
N VAL A 622 -20.18 14.57 -8.09
CA VAL A 622 -21.16 15.65 -7.94
C VAL A 622 -20.60 16.79 -7.07
N LEU A 623 -20.04 16.47 -5.90
CA LEU A 623 -19.48 17.46 -4.97
C LEU A 623 -18.26 18.16 -5.57
N SER A 624 -17.38 17.42 -6.24
CA SER A 624 -16.20 17.94 -6.94
C SER A 624 -16.61 19.01 -7.96
N ARG A 625 -17.59 18.70 -8.81
CA ARG A 625 -18.13 19.66 -9.79
C ARG A 625 -18.80 20.86 -9.15
N ARG A 626 -19.55 20.68 -8.04
CA ARG A 626 -20.13 21.81 -7.31
C ARG A 626 -19.05 22.75 -6.76
N SER A 627 -17.97 22.19 -6.22
CA SER A 627 -16.81 22.96 -5.71
C SER A 627 -16.16 23.77 -6.84
N ALA A 628 -16.06 23.18 -8.03
CA ALA A 628 -15.56 23.84 -9.25
C ALA A 628 -16.58 24.79 -9.91
N GLY A 629 -17.81 24.90 -9.40
CA GLY A 629 -18.87 25.72 -10.00
C GLY A 629 -19.41 25.20 -11.33
N VAL A 630 -19.24 23.91 -11.63
CA VAL A 630 -19.70 23.25 -12.86
C VAL A 630 -21.09 22.66 -12.63
N PRO A 631 -22.12 23.09 -13.38
CA PRO A 631 -23.45 22.48 -13.31
C PRO A 631 -23.40 21.01 -13.72
N GLN A 632 -24.13 20.16 -13.00
CA GLN A 632 -24.18 18.71 -13.23
C GLN A 632 -24.70 18.38 -14.64
N LYS A 633 -25.61 19.21 -15.17
CA LYS A 633 -26.16 19.10 -16.52
C LYS A 633 -25.17 19.38 -17.66
N GLU A 634 -24.02 20.00 -17.37
CA GLU A 634 -22.98 20.31 -18.36
C GLU A 634 -21.92 19.21 -18.46
N ALA A 635 -21.94 18.23 -17.54
CA ALA A 635 -21.06 17.08 -17.58
C ALA A 635 -21.59 16.02 -18.54
N THR A 636 -20.76 15.58 -19.47
CA THR A 636 -21.03 14.46 -20.39
C THR A 636 -19.84 13.50 -20.43
N MET A 637 -20.12 12.22 -20.67
CA MET A 637 -19.12 11.14 -20.61
C MET A 637 -18.99 10.47 -21.97
N ALA A 638 -17.78 10.53 -22.53
CA ALA A 638 -17.34 9.62 -23.56
C ALA A 638 -16.64 8.42 -22.90
N ILE A 639 -16.52 7.32 -23.63
CA ILE A 639 -15.85 6.12 -23.14
C ILE A 639 -14.71 5.77 -24.07
N LEU A 640 -13.51 5.71 -23.51
CA LEU A 640 -12.32 5.17 -24.14
C LEU A 640 -12.28 3.65 -23.90
N VAL A 641 -12.41 2.88 -24.97
CA VAL A 641 -12.31 1.42 -24.94
C VAL A 641 -10.94 1.04 -25.47
N GLN A 642 -10.10 0.40 -24.66
CA GLN A 642 -8.76 -0.01 -25.05
C GLN A 642 -8.55 -1.50 -24.83
N GLU A 643 -7.65 -2.10 -25.60
CA GLU A 643 -7.10 -3.41 -25.29
C GLU A 643 -6.46 -3.39 -23.90
N MET A 644 -6.87 -4.31 -23.04
CA MET A 644 -6.26 -4.51 -21.73
C MET A 644 -5.05 -5.43 -21.88
N LEU A 645 -3.87 -4.84 -21.76
CA LEU A 645 -2.61 -5.58 -21.78
C LEU A 645 -2.46 -6.45 -20.52
N SER A 646 -1.63 -7.49 -20.62
CA SER A 646 -1.19 -8.32 -19.49
C SER A 646 0.29 -8.03 -19.19
N PRO A 647 0.59 -6.93 -18.46
CA PRO A 647 1.96 -6.47 -18.26
C PRO A 647 2.71 -7.25 -17.18
N ASP A 648 4.04 -7.29 -17.32
CA ASP A 648 4.96 -7.72 -16.26
C ASP A 648 5.13 -6.61 -15.21
N LEU A 649 5.20 -5.36 -15.67
CA LEU A 649 5.36 -4.16 -14.86
C LEU A 649 4.43 -3.04 -15.36
N SER A 650 3.91 -2.23 -14.46
CA SER A 650 3.22 -0.97 -14.75
C SER A 650 4.02 0.20 -14.19
N PHE A 651 3.84 1.39 -14.77
CA PHE A 651 4.56 2.58 -14.31
C PHE A 651 3.77 3.87 -14.48
N VAL A 652 4.12 4.85 -13.66
CA VAL A 652 3.79 6.27 -13.80
C VAL A 652 5.10 7.06 -13.88
N LEU A 653 5.21 7.98 -14.84
CA LEU A 653 6.38 8.83 -15.05
C LEU A 653 6.00 10.29 -14.94
N HIS A 654 6.79 11.04 -14.18
CA HIS A 654 6.81 12.50 -14.24
C HIS A 654 8.11 12.95 -14.90
N THR A 655 7.99 13.80 -15.91
CA THR A 655 9.16 14.29 -16.68
C THR A 655 9.89 15.47 -16.01
N VAL A 656 9.42 15.93 -14.86
CA VAL A 656 10.11 16.85 -13.96
C VAL A 656 9.99 16.27 -12.57
N SER A 657 11.04 16.30 -11.75
CA SER A 657 10.94 15.76 -10.39
C SER A 657 9.78 16.42 -9.63
N PRO A 658 8.84 15.65 -9.08
CA PRO A 658 7.72 16.17 -8.31
C PRO A 658 8.15 16.73 -6.94
N THR A 659 9.36 16.42 -6.48
CA THR A 659 9.82 16.77 -5.14
C THR A 659 10.77 17.95 -5.17
N ASP A 660 11.79 17.96 -6.04
CA ASP A 660 12.79 19.05 -6.10
C ASP A 660 12.67 19.94 -7.36
N GLN A 661 11.72 19.66 -8.25
CA GLN A 661 11.50 20.36 -9.51
C GLN A 661 12.72 20.36 -10.45
N ASP A 662 13.59 19.36 -10.38
CA ASP A 662 14.66 19.19 -11.35
C ASP A 662 14.12 18.84 -12.75
N HIS A 663 14.23 19.80 -13.66
CA HIS A 663 13.84 19.66 -15.07
C HIS A 663 14.77 18.76 -15.88
N ASN A 664 15.93 18.37 -15.34
CA ASN A 664 16.87 17.48 -16.02
C ASN A 664 16.64 16.00 -15.71
N SER A 665 15.65 15.67 -14.87
CA SER A 665 15.36 14.30 -14.45
C SER A 665 13.95 13.86 -14.83
N VAL A 666 13.80 12.55 -15.06
CA VAL A 666 12.51 11.85 -15.14
C VAL A 666 12.42 10.94 -13.92
N GLU A 667 11.34 11.06 -13.17
CA GLU A 667 11.05 10.17 -12.05
C GLU A 667 9.98 9.15 -12.43
N ALA A 668 10.24 7.88 -12.10
CA ALA A 668 9.38 6.75 -12.38
C ALA A 668 8.97 6.07 -11.08
N GLU A 669 7.67 5.85 -10.91
CA GLU A 669 7.14 4.88 -9.95
C GLU A 669 6.64 3.65 -10.71
N ILE A 670 7.08 2.47 -10.30
CA ILE A 670 6.86 1.21 -11.00
C ILE A 670 6.24 0.20 -10.03
N ALA A 671 5.28 -0.59 -10.50
CA ALA A 671 4.68 -1.71 -9.78
C ALA A 671 4.67 -2.99 -10.63
N SER A 672 4.40 -4.12 -10.00
CA SER A 672 4.29 -5.42 -10.67
C SER A 672 2.85 -5.64 -11.13
N GLY A 673 2.67 -6.21 -12.31
CA GLY A 673 1.33 -6.42 -12.88
C GLY A 673 0.66 -5.12 -13.33
N LEU A 674 -0.65 -5.01 -13.12
CA LEU A 674 -1.46 -3.89 -13.62
C LEU A 674 -1.17 -2.54 -12.92
N GLY A 675 -1.56 -1.43 -13.56
CA GLY A 675 -1.26 -0.06 -13.13
C GLY A 675 -2.11 0.45 -11.97
N GLU A 676 -3.22 -0.22 -11.70
CA GLU A 676 -4.18 0.15 -10.66
C GLU A 676 -3.54 0.16 -9.27
N THR A 677 -2.49 -0.65 -9.03
CA THR A 677 -1.70 -0.63 -7.79
C THR A 677 -1.01 0.72 -7.54
N LEU A 678 -0.58 1.43 -8.59
CA LEU A 678 0.05 2.76 -8.49
C LEU A 678 -0.98 3.89 -8.43
N ALA A 679 -2.10 3.71 -9.14
CA ALA A 679 -3.14 4.71 -9.26
C ALA A 679 -4.01 4.83 -7.99
N SER A 680 -4.25 3.70 -7.33
CA SER A 680 -5.01 3.60 -6.07
C SER A 680 -4.18 3.99 -4.85
N GLY A 681 -4.83 4.26 -3.72
CA GLY A 681 -4.17 4.47 -2.42
C GLY A 681 -3.73 3.15 -1.79
N THR A 682 -3.36 2.15 -2.59
CA THR A 682 -2.84 0.88 -2.08
C THR A 682 -1.65 1.18 -1.18
N ARG A 683 -1.74 0.72 0.07
CA ARG A 683 -0.70 0.99 1.06
C ARG A 683 0.60 0.29 0.65
N GLY A 684 1.63 1.09 0.44
CA GLY A 684 2.97 0.63 0.14
C GLY A 684 3.77 1.60 -0.71
N THR A 685 5.05 1.27 -0.86
CA THR A 685 6.02 2.00 -1.65
C THR A 685 6.22 1.27 -2.99
N PRO A 686 6.20 1.97 -4.13
CA PRO A 686 6.58 1.40 -5.42
C PRO A 686 8.10 1.35 -5.60
N TRP A 687 8.57 0.70 -6.66
CA TRP A 687 9.96 0.94 -7.09
C TRP A 687 10.03 2.37 -7.59
N ARG A 688 10.97 3.16 -7.07
CA ARG A 688 11.15 4.55 -7.49
C ARG A 688 12.53 4.74 -8.10
N LEU A 689 12.56 5.20 -9.35
CA LEU A 689 13.78 5.51 -10.08
C LEU A 689 13.78 6.99 -10.45
N SER A 690 14.94 7.62 -10.39
CA SER A 690 15.19 8.91 -11.02
C SER A 690 16.24 8.70 -12.10
N SER A 691 15.99 9.20 -13.29
CA SER A 691 16.90 9.08 -14.44
C SER A 691 17.18 10.45 -15.03
N GLY A 692 18.45 10.78 -15.22
CA GLY A 692 18.83 12.01 -15.90
C GLY A 692 18.53 11.92 -17.40
N LYS A 693 17.96 12.99 -17.95
CA LYS A 693 17.53 13.08 -19.37
C LYS A 693 18.71 13.05 -20.34
N PHE A 694 19.87 13.55 -19.91
CA PHE A 694 21.03 13.80 -20.77
C PHE A 694 22.25 12.94 -20.43
N ASP A 695 22.45 12.62 -19.15
CA ASP A 695 23.62 11.85 -18.69
C ASP A 695 23.37 10.33 -18.65
N GLY A 696 22.11 9.90 -18.74
CA GLY A 696 21.70 8.50 -18.65
C GLY A 696 21.95 7.87 -17.28
N ASN A 697 22.22 8.67 -16.24
CA ASN A 697 22.42 8.21 -14.88
C ASN A 697 21.07 7.79 -14.29
N VAL A 698 21.00 6.57 -13.76
CA VAL A 698 19.79 6.06 -13.09
C VAL A 698 20.09 5.86 -11.61
N ARG A 699 19.28 6.52 -10.77
CA ARG A 699 19.32 6.43 -9.32
C ARG A 699 18.10 5.67 -8.83
N THR A 700 18.32 4.75 -7.90
CA THR A 700 17.24 4.06 -7.19
C THR A 700 16.90 4.82 -5.92
N LEU A 701 15.67 5.30 -5.83
CA LEU A 701 15.17 6.08 -4.71
C LEU A 701 14.45 5.18 -3.69
N ALA A 702 13.74 4.14 -4.16
CA ALA A 702 13.06 3.16 -3.31
C ALA A 702 12.91 1.79 -4.01
N PHE A 703 12.79 0.72 -3.22
CA PHE A 703 12.34 -0.58 -3.71
C PHE A 703 10.87 -0.79 -3.34
N ALA A 704 10.16 -1.53 -4.19
CA ALA A 704 8.76 -1.81 -3.97
C ALA A 704 8.53 -2.73 -2.76
N ASN A 705 7.40 -2.56 -2.10
CA ASN A 705 7.01 -3.38 -0.96
C ASN A 705 5.51 -3.75 -0.91
N PHE A 706 4.73 -3.52 -1.97
CA PHE A 706 3.31 -3.91 -1.99
C PHE A 706 3.11 -5.40 -1.71
N SER A 707 2.05 -5.73 -0.98
CA SER A 707 1.73 -7.10 -0.59
C SER A 707 1.30 -7.96 -1.79
N GLU A 708 0.57 -7.35 -2.73
CA GLU A 708 -0.07 -8.04 -3.85
C GLU A 708 0.15 -7.30 -5.18
N GLU A 709 0.12 -8.06 -6.28
CA GLU A 709 0.03 -7.56 -7.64
C GLU A 709 -1.33 -7.92 -8.24
N LEU A 710 -1.81 -7.05 -9.13
CA LEU A 710 -3.08 -7.22 -9.82
C LEU A 710 -2.86 -7.82 -11.21
N LEU A 711 -3.62 -8.85 -11.55
CA LEU A 711 -3.58 -9.51 -12.87
C LEU A 711 -4.96 -9.55 -13.52
N GLY A 712 -5.02 -9.29 -14.82
CA GLY A 712 -6.21 -9.43 -15.65
C GLY A 712 -6.47 -10.86 -16.12
N THR A 713 -6.15 -11.86 -15.31
CA THR A 713 -6.36 -13.29 -15.61
C THR A 713 -7.66 -13.79 -14.96
N GLY A 714 -8.18 -14.95 -15.37
CA GLY A 714 -9.47 -15.49 -14.87
C GLY A 714 -10.68 -15.14 -15.76
N PRO A 715 -11.93 -15.22 -15.26
CA PRO A 715 -13.11 -14.75 -15.99
C PRO A 715 -12.94 -13.28 -16.42
N ALA A 716 -13.42 -12.93 -17.60
CA ALA A 716 -13.35 -11.56 -18.11
C ALA A 716 -14.69 -10.85 -17.87
N ASP A 717 -14.99 -10.62 -16.59
CA ASP A 717 -16.26 -10.14 -16.04
C ASP A 717 -16.18 -8.75 -15.38
N GLY A 718 -15.05 -8.06 -15.49
CA GLY A 718 -14.83 -6.75 -14.87
C GLY A 718 -13.89 -6.78 -13.65
N GLU A 719 -13.49 -7.96 -13.18
CA GLU A 719 -12.70 -8.13 -11.96
C GLU A 719 -11.23 -8.47 -12.25
N VAL A 720 -10.37 -8.31 -11.24
CA VAL A 720 -8.94 -8.65 -11.31
C VAL A 720 -8.56 -9.64 -10.22
N ILE A 721 -7.50 -10.42 -10.44
CA ILE A 721 -6.98 -11.36 -9.45
C ILE A 721 -5.82 -10.71 -8.71
N HIS A 722 -5.82 -10.87 -7.39
CA HIS A 722 -4.74 -10.46 -6.49
C HIS A 722 -3.81 -11.63 -6.23
N LEU A 723 -2.50 -11.43 -6.43
CA LEU A 723 -1.49 -12.43 -6.09
C LEU A 723 -0.40 -11.83 -5.20
N THR A 724 0.02 -12.57 -4.18
CA THR A 724 1.12 -12.15 -3.31
C THR A 724 2.43 -12.01 -4.10
N VAL A 725 3.09 -10.87 -3.95
CA VAL A 725 4.37 -10.59 -4.61
C VAL A 725 5.54 -11.10 -3.77
N ASP A 726 6.50 -11.73 -4.43
CA ASP A 726 7.81 -12.09 -3.86
C ASP A 726 8.91 -11.27 -4.54
N TYR A 727 9.36 -10.19 -3.89
CA TYR A 727 10.34 -9.27 -4.49
C TYR A 727 11.74 -9.87 -4.61
N SER A 728 12.03 -11.00 -3.96
CA SER A 728 13.29 -11.74 -4.14
C SER A 728 13.42 -12.36 -5.53
N LYS A 729 12.32 -12.45 -6.28
CA LYS A 729 12.25 -13.01 -7.64
C LYS A 729 12.10 -11.97 -8.74
N LYS A 730 11.81 -10.70 -8.40
CA LYS A 730 11.50 -9.65 -9.37
C LYS A 730 12.80 -9.03 -9.91
N PRO A 731 13.06 -9.05 -11.24
CA PRO A 731 14.29 -8.51 -11.85
C PRO A 731 14.60 -7.08 -11.41
N LEU A 732 13.59 -6.22 -11.29
CA LEU A 732 13.79 -4.83 -10.89
C LEU A 732 14.39 -4.68 -9.48
N THR A 733 14.14 -5.63 -8.59
CA THR A 733 14.74 -5.65 -7.26
C THR A 733 16.15 -6.23 -7.27
N VAL A 734 16.36 -7.29 -8.06
CA VAL A 734 17.53 -8.18 -7.93
C VAL A 734 18.62 -7.99 -8.97
N ASP A 735 18.31 -7.36 -10.10
CA ASP A 735 19.21 -7.18 -11.23
C ASP A 735 19.48 -5.68 -11.47
N PRO A 736 20.66 -5.16 -11.08
CA PRO A 736 21.00 -3.76 -11.28
C PRO A 736 21.08 -3.35 -12.75
N ILE A 737 21.46 -4.27 -13.64
CA ILE A 737 21.59 -3.99 -15.08
C ILE A 737 20.20 -3.82 -15.68
N PHE A 738 19.27 -4.74 -15.36
CA PHE A 738 17.88 -4.61 -15.79
C PHE A 738 17.27 -3.29 -15.32
N ARG A 739 17.47 -2.92 -14.05
CA ARG A 739 16.93 -1.68 -13.48
C ARG A 739 17.52 -0.43 -14.14
N GLN A 740 18.83 -0.41 -14.40
CA GLN A 740 19.48 0.69 -15.11
C GLN A 740 18.94 0.82 -16.54
N GLN A 741 18.86 -0.29 -17.28
CA GLN A 741 18.35 -0.29 -18.65
C GLN A 741 16.89 0.16 -18.72
N LEU A 742 16.04 -0.34 -17.81
CA LEU A 742 14.64 0.09 -17.75
C LEU A 742 14.53 1.59 -17.45
N GLY A 743 15.25 2.08 -16.45
CA GLY A 743 15.25 3.51 -16.09
C GLY A 743 15.64 4.42 -17.28
N GLN A 744 16.70 4.06 -18.00
CA GLN A 744 17.16 4.81 -19.19
C GLN A 744 16.12 4.81 -20.32
N ARG A 745 15.48 3.67 -20.56
CA ARG A 745 14.42 3.55 -21.58
C ARG A 745 13.20 4.39 -21.24
N LEU A 746 12.72 4.31 -19.98
CA LEU A 746 11.59 5.11 -19.50
C LEU A 746 11.90 6.60 -19.58
N SER A 747 13.12 7.01 -19.19
CA SER A 747 13.57 8.40 -19.31
C SER A 747 13.57 8.90 -20.76
N THR A 748 14.02 8.06 -21.69
CA THR A 748 14.07 8.42 -23.12
C THR A 748 12.66 8.60 -23.69
N VAL A 749 11.73 7.70 -23.36
CA VAL A 749 10.31 7.82 -23.76
C VAL A 749 9.68 9.06 -23.13
N GLY A 750 9.88 9.28 -21.83
CA GLY A 750 9.34 10.43 -21.11
C GLY A 750 9.81 11.76 -21.70
N PHE A 751 11.12 11.90 -21.95
CA PHE A 751 11.69 13.10 -22.56
C PHE A 751 11.19 13.33 -23.99
N PHE A 752 11.06 12.27 -24.79
CA PHE A 752 10.46 12.38 -26.12
C PHE A 752 9.03 12.91 -26.07
N LEU A 753 8.20 12.40 -25.16
CA LEU A 753 6.83 12.86 -24.98
C LEU A 753 6.78 14.32 -24.49
N GLU A 754 7.60 14.70 -23.50
CA GLU A 754 7.72 16.09 -23.05
C GLU A 754 8.02 17.05 -24.22
N GLN A 755 8.98 16.72 -25.09
CA GLN A 755 9.31 17.54 -26.26
C GLN A 755 8.15 17.63 -27.28
N LYS A 756 7.42 16.53 -27.50
CA LYS A 756 6.32 16.49 -28.48
C LYS A 756 5.07 17.20 -27.96
N PHE A 757 4.81 17.13 -26.66
CA PHE A 757 3.69 17.82 -26.03
C PHE A 757 4.01 19.28 -25.67
N GLY A 758 5.29 19.63 -25.53
CA GLY A 758 5.76 21.00 -25.30
C GLY A 758 5.70 21.46 -23.84
N CYS A 759 5.38 20.56 -22.92
CA CYS A 759 5.36 20.80 -21.48
C CYS A 759 5.65 19.50 -20.70
N PRO A 760 6.02 19.59 -19.41
CA PRO A 760 6.16 18.42 -18.55
C PRO A 760 4.93 17.52 -18.59
N GLN A 761 5.12 16.21 -18.68
CA GLN A 761 4.07 15.19 -18.77
C GLN A 761 4.05 14.29 -17.53
N ASP A 762 2.83 13.92 -17.14
CA ASP A 762 2.47 12.77 -16.33
C ASP A 762 2.04 11.65 -17.29
N ILE A 763 2.75 10.53 -17.27
CA ILE A 763 2.63 9.45 -18.25
C ILE A 763 2.37 8.14 -17.53
N GLU A 764 1.28 7.46 -17.90
CA GLU A 764 0.97 6.11 -17.43
C GLU A 764 1.33 5.11 -18.54
N GLY A 765 1.96 4.00 -18.16
CA GLY A 765 2.32 2.96 -19.10
C GLY A 765 2.61 1.62 -18.44
N CYS A 766 3.00 0.65 -19.27
CA CYS A 766 3.36 -0.67 -18.80
C CYS A 766 4.43 -1.33 -19.69
N VAL A 767 5.01 -2.41 -19.18
CA VAL A 767 6.02 -3.23 -19.86
C VAL A 767 5.42 -4.60 -20.11
N VAL A 768 5.37 -5.02 -21.36
CA VAL A 768 4.94 -6.35 -21.78
C VAL A 768 6.13 -7.03 -22.45
N GLY A 769 6.74 -7.99 -21.76
CA GLY A 769 7.98 -8.60 -22.20
C GLY A 769 9.11 -7.58 -22.29
N LYS A 770 9.49 -7.18 -23.52
CA LYS A 770 10.52 -6.16 -23.74
C LYS A 770 9.95 -4.80 -24.12
N ASP A 771 8.68 -4.73 -24.49
CA ASP A 771 8.09 -3.57 -25.12
C ASP A 771 7.45 -2.65 -24.09
N ILE A 772 7.61 -1.34 -24.29
CA ILE A 772 6.97 -0.32 -23.47
C ILE A 772 5.69 0.10 -24.17
N TYR A 773 4.58 0.10 -23.43
CA TYR A 773 3.30 0.62 -23.88
C TYR A 773 2.94 1.87 -23.07
N ILE A 774 2.58 2.95 -23.75
CA ILE A 774 2.00 4.13 -23.12
C ILE A 774 0.49 4.02 -23.22
N VAL A 775 -0.18 4.02 -22.06
CA VAL A 775 -1.64 3.87 -21.98
C VAL A 775 -2.34 5.22 -21.85
N GLN A 776 -1.65 6.23 -21.29
CA GLN A 776 -2.18 7.58 -21.10
C GLN A 776 -1.04 8.60 -20.94
N THR A 777 -1.30 9.85 -21.32
CA THR A 777 -0.44 10.99 -20.98
C THR A 777 -1.28 12.23 -20.76
N ARG A 778 -0.87 13.09 -19.83
CA ARG A 778 -1.47 14.40 -19.54
C ARG A 778 -0.39 15.39 -19.09
N PRO A 779 -0.65 16.72 -19.17
CA PRO A 779 0.25 17.71 -18.59
C PRO A 779 0.50 17.44 -17.10
N GLN A 780 1.77 17.44 -16.69
CA GLN A 780 2.16 17.26 -15.29
C GLN A 780 1.75 18.49 -14.47
N PRO A 781 1.09 18.31 -13.31
CA PRO A 781 0.90 19.39 -12.36
C PRO A 781 2.21 19.66 -11.61
N LEU A 782 2.63 20.94 -11.60
CA LEU A 782 3.87 21.41 -10.98
C LEU A 782 3.65 22.13 -9.65
#